data_AF-A0AAV5GLX3-F1
#
_entry.id   AF-A0AAV5GLX3-F1
#
_cell.length_a   1.000
_cell.length_b   1.000
_cell.length_c   1.000
_cell.angle_alpha   90.00
_cell.angle_beta   90.00
_cell.angle_gamma   90.00
#
_symmetry.space_group_name_H-M   'P 1'
#
loop_
_entity.id
_entity.type
_entity.pdbx_description
1 polymer ?
#
loop_
_entity_poly.entity_id
_entity_poly.type
_entity_poly.pdbx_seq_one_letter_code
_entity_poly.pdbx_strand_id
1 'polypeptide(L)'
;MVKWLCVAEKPSIAKSITQILSGGQFTTRDATRPRWIKNYSFSYRMGPGGGHTDFTVTAVAGHLTENDFEDQYRKWYSCDPSQLFDARVLTHVAQNPDHLGIEQNLKNEARKATHLMIWTDCDREGEFIGSVVAEVCRKVKPNIVVKRARFSAIIPAQINQAARNPVDLDQRQAWAVQARMELDLRVGAVFTRVQTLELQNRVNAVAEKVVSYGPCQFPTLGFVVDQYERMQAFVPEPFWYIHVGLVREGDTTSFSWRRGRLFDRDVAQAIFDVVEDDSEATVTRWETKPTQKWKPLPLTTVELQKSGSRLLRMTPKRILEIAETLYQRGILSYPRTETDQFDRDFNFHELIQKHTGDHAWGQFATNLLNNNGFERPRNGKKNDKAHPPIHPTAHVNNLAAEEKSVYDLIVRRFLACCSKNARGLQTTVEIVIAGESFSATGLVVRERNYLDVYPYDRWTGNHLPDFELGERFQPDELALREGTTTQPALLTEADLVSLMDKNGIGTDATIAEHIAKIIEREYVFKQREGGIEYLVPSTLGIGLVKAYDSVGLENSLTKPHLRRLTEQRLVQICEGVKTKNDVVQQTLDEYRDVLFRTRQQMAAFVAGKAAGAAEGQEGAVEEAVEQDEVDEAAGRARTTAMTTTRPAVEDEGAGV
;
A
#
# COMPACT_ATOMS: atom_id res chain seq x y z
N MET A 1 21.94 27.78 35.01
CA MET A 1 21.26 28.20 33.76
C MET A 1 20.86 26.96 32.99
N VAL A 2 19.59 26.86 32.56
CA VAL A 2 19.11 25.72 31.77
C VAL A 2 19.80 25.75 30.40
N LYS A 3 20.29 24.58 29.97
CA LYS A 3 20.88 24.35 28.64
C LYS A 3 20.15 23.19 27.98
N TRP A 4 19.62 23.41 26.80
CA TRP A 4 18.87 22.43 26.02
C TRP A 4 19.73 21.88 24.89
N LEU A 5 19.87 20.55 24.87
CA LEU A 5 20.25 19.83 23.66
C LEU A 5 18.95 19.48 22.91
N CYS A 6 18.79 19.94 21.69
CA CYS A 6 17.66 19.65 20.83
C CYS A 6 18.11 18.72 19.71
N VAL A 7 17.46 17.57 19.52
CA VAL A 7 17.88 16.57 18.53
C VAL A 7 16.74 16.29 17.55
N ALA A 8 16.94 16.67 16.29
CA ALA A 8 16.00 16.37 15.20
C ALA A 8 16.35 15.05 14.49
N GLU A 9 15.41 14.52 13.70
CA GLU A 9 15.60 13.26 12.98
C GLU A 9 16.61 13.35 11.83
N LYS A 10 16.67 14.51 11.17
CA LYS A 10 17.49 14.75 9.97
C LYS A 10 18.18 16.11 10.02
N PRO A 11 19.35 16.28 9.37
CA PRO A 11 20.07 17.55 9.36
C PRO A 11 19.25 18.70 8.76
N SER A 12 18.43 18.43 7.74
CA SER A 12 17.52 19.40 7.12
C SER A 12 16.52 19.96 8.14
N ILE A 13 15.89 19.07 8.92
CA ILE A 13 14.92 19.44 9.97
C ILE A 13 15.60 20.25 11.08
N ALA A 14 16.78 19.82 11.56
CA ALA A 14 17.54 20.58 12.55
C ALA A 14 17.85 22.01 12.08
N LYS A 15 18.24 22.16 10.81
CA LYS A 15 18.51 23.47 10.21
C LYS A 15 17.24 24.34 10.14
N SER A 16 16.12 23.79 9.67
CA SER A 16 14.85 24.52 9.58
C SER A 16 14.34 24.96 10.95
N ILE A 17 14.38 24.06 11.95
CA ILE A 17 14.01 24.37 13.35
C ILE A 17 14.90 25.48 13.91
N THR A 18 16.21 25.37 13.70
CA THR A 18 17.18 26.39 14.14
C THR A 18 16.86 27.74 13.54
N GLN A 19 16.67 27.82 12.22
CA GLN A 19 16.36 29.07 11.51
C GLN A 19 15.12 29.77 12.10
N ILE A 20 14.08 28.99 12.39
CA ILE A 20 12.84 29.48 12.99
C ILE A 20 13.04 29.98 14.42
N LEU A 21 13.62 29.14 15.29
CA LEU A 21 13.72 29.44 16.72
C LEU A 21 14.73 30.55 17.02
N SER A 22 15.77 30.66 16.21
CA SER A 22 16.83 31.65 16.40
C SER A 22 16.58 32.96 15.64
N GLY A 23 15.54 33.03 14.81
CA GLY A 23 15.31 34.17 13.90
C GLY A 23 16.49 34.41 12.95
N GLY A 24 17.22 33.35 12.58
CA GLY A 24 18.43 33.42 11.76
C GLY A 24 19.73 33.76 12.52
N GLN A 25 19.68 34.06 13.82
CA GLN A 25 20.87 34.37 14.62
C GLN A 25 21.38 33.16 15.41
N PHE A 26 22.35 32.42 14.87
CA PHE A 26 22.95 31.26 15.52
C PHE A 26 24.42 31.07 15.15
N THR A 27 25.16 30.36 16.00
CA THR A 27 26.51 29.90 15.71
C THR A 27 26.49 28.44 15.26
N THR A 28 27.37 28.07 14.33
CA THR A 28 27.45 26.69 13.82
C THR A 28 28.79 26.08 14.17
N ARG A 29 28.77 24.85 14.71
CA ARG A 29 29.94 24.00 14.88
C ARG A 29 29.70 22.65 14.24
N ASP A 30 30.70 22.15 13.53
CA ASP A 30 30.66 20.81 12.93
C ASP A 30 30.84 19.73 13.99
N ALA A 31 30.15 18.60 13.84
CA ALA A 31 30.54 17.38 14.54
C ALA A 31 31.92 16.91 14.04
N THR A 32 32.67 16.21 14.90
CA THR A 32 33.99 15.67 14.54
C THR A 32 33.90 14.74 13.33
N ARG A 33 32.89 13.86 13.35
CA ARG A 33 32.51 12.98 12.25
C ARG A 33 31.03 12.60 12.43
N PRO A 34 30.22 12.52 11.37
CA PRO A 34 30.48 13.11 10.07
C PRO A 34 30.32 14.65 10.10
N ARG A 35 31.13 15.38 9.33
CA ARG A 35 31.14 16.86 9.34
C ARG A 35 29.85 17.51 8.81
N TRP A 36 29.02 16.76 8.09
CA TRP A 36 27.72 17.25 7.62
C TRP A 36 26.66 17.30 8.74
N ILE A 37 26.90 16.62 9.87
CA ILE A 37 26.15 16.86 11.10
C ILE A 37 26.66 18.14 11.74
N LYS A 38 25.74 19.05 12.00
CA LYS A 38 26.01 20.37 12.57
C LYS A 38 25.40 20.49 13.96
N ASN A 39 26.00 21.36 14.77
CA ASN A 39 25.52 21.78 16.07
C ASN A 39 25.27 23.29 16.01
N TYR A 40 24.02 23.71 16.10
CA TYR A 40 23.60 25.10 16.01
C TYR A 40 23.31 25.64 17.41
N SER A 41 24.04 26.67 17.85
CA SER A 41 23.87 27.22 19.20
C SER A 41 23.37 28.66 19.18
N PHE A 42 22.35 28.95 19.97
CA PHE A 42 21.71 30.27 20.09
C PHE A 42 21.01 30.45 21.44
N SER A 43 20.76 31.70 21.82
CA SER A 43 19.90 32.03 22.96
C SER A 43 18.44 32.06 22.53
N TYR A 44 17.58 31.34 23.23
CA TYR A 44 16.14 31.28 22.98
C TYR A 44 15.36 31.92 24.13
N ARG A 45 14.31 32.68 23.79
CA ARG A 45 13.38 33.28 24.76
C ARG A 45 12.14 32.40 24.87
N MET A 46 11.88 31.85 26.06
CA MET A 46 10.76 30.92 26.34
C MET A 46 9.35 31.56 26.31
N GLY A 47 9.18 32.72 25.66
CA GLY A 47 7.92 33.44 25.53
C GLY A 47 7.88 34.79 26.27
N PRO A 48 6.75 35.51 26.20
CA PRO A 48 6.53 36.75 26.96
C PRO A 48 6.58 36.46 28.46
N GLY A 49 7.46 37.13 29.20
CA GLY A 49 7.70 36.88 30.64
C GLY A 49 8.63 35.71 30.97
N GLY A 50 9.01 34.89 29.98
CA GLY A 50 10.00 33.81 30.16
C GLY A 50 11.44 34.32 30.11
N GLY A 51 12.33 33.63 30.83
CA GLY A 51 13.78 33.88 30.77
C GLY A 51 14.43 33.41 29.46
N HIS A 52 15.69 33.82 29.27
CA HIS A 52 16.54 33.30 28.20
C HIS A 52 17.18 31.96 28.60
N THR A 53 17.31 31.06 27.62
CA THR A 53 17.95 29.76 27.78
C THR A 53 18.81 29.46 26.56
N ASP A 54 19.89 28.69 26.76
CA ASP A 54 20.76 28.29 25.65
C ASP A 54 20.21 27.03 24.97
N PHE A 55 20.09 27.07 23.65
CA PHE A 55 19.75 25.93 22.81
C PHE A 55 20.97 25.51 22.01
N THR A 56 21.21 24.20 21.93
CA THR A 56 22.09 23.57 20.95
C THR A 56 21.27 22.56 20.16
N VAL A 57 20.99 22.87 18.89
CA VAL A 57 20.23 22.00 17.98
C VAL A 57 21.19 21.16 17.14
N THR A 58 20.98 19.85 17.09
CA THR A 58 21.69 18.92 16.22
C THR A 58 20.70 17.89 15.65
N ALA A 59 21.19 16.90 14.92
CA ALA A 59 20.37 15.86 14.34
C ALA A 59 21.00 14.48 14.43
N VAL A 60 20.17 13.45 14.28
CA VAL A 60 20.59 12.14 13.78
C VAL A 60 20.40 12.09 12.25
N ALA A 61 20.44 10.89 11.67
CA ALA A 61 20.20 10.66 10.25
C ALA A 61 19.20 9.51 10.05
N GLY A 62 18.03 9.64 10.69
CA GLY A 62 17.08 8.54 10.87
C GLY A 62 17.49 7.62 12.02
N HIS A 63 17.31 6.32 11.84
CA HIS A 63 17.65 5.29 12.84
C HIS A 63 19.16 5.27 13.15
N LEU A 64 19.51 5.36 14.44
CA LEU A 64 20.90 5.27 14.89
C LEU A 64 21.34 3.83 15.17
N THR A 65 20.39 2.95 15.45
CA THR A 65 20.61 1.57 15.91
C THR A 65 20.13 0.54 14.90
N GLU A 66 20.81 -0.60 14.90
CA GLU A 66 20.41 -1.81 14.19
C GLU A 66 20.12 -2.95 15.18
N ASN A 67 19.26 -3.88 14.76
CA ASN A 67 18.95 -5.10 15.51
C ASN A 67 19.56 -6.28 14.76
N ASP A 68 20.30 -7.12 15.46
CA ASP A 68 20.81 -8.40 14.94
C ASP A 68 20.80 -9.46 16.04
N PHE A 69 20.99 -10.72 15.68
CA PHE A 69 21.17 -11.79 16.65
C PHE A 69 22.59 -11.79 17.23
N GLU A 70 22.78 -12.49 18.36
CA GLU A 70 24.13 -12.78 18.87
C GLU A 70 24.98 -13.53 17.83
N ASP A 71 26.30 -13.36 17.89
CA ASP A 71 27.25 -13.86 16.87
C ASP A 71 27.11 -15.37 16.57
N GLN A 72 26.73 -16.16 17.58
CA GLN A 72 26.51 -17.60 17.44
C GLN A 72 25.32 -17.96 16.53
N TYR A 73 24.36 -17.05 16.34
CA TYR A 73 23.16 -17.24 15.50
C TYR A 73 23.23 -16.47 14.17
N ARG A 74 24.22 -15.57 14.02
CA ARG A 74 24.32 -14.64 12.89
C ARG A 74 24.63 -15.33 11.57
N LYS A 75 25.46 -16.37 11.58
CA LYS A 75 25.80 -17.12 10.36
C LYS A 75 24.64 -18.02 9.95
N TRP A 76 24.42 -18.17 8.65
CA TRP A 76 23.27 -18.92 8.11
C TRP A 76 23.21 -20.38 8.56
N TYR A 77 24.38 -21.03 8.64
CA TYR A 77 24.54 -22.44 8.98
C TYR A 77 24.96 -22.67 10.45
N SER A 78 24.96 -21.65 11.31
CA SER A 78 25.42 -21.82 12.70
C SER A 78 24.35 -22.35 13.66
N CYS A 79 23.09 -22.40 13.25
CA CYS A 79 21.98 -22.92 14.04
C CYS A 79 20.84 -23.44 13.15
N ASP A 80 19.96 -24.29 13.70
CA ASP A 80 18.67 -24.54 13.05
C ASP A 80 17.84 -23.25 13.07
N PRO A 81 17.18 -22.86 11.97
CA PRO A 81 16.39 -21.63 11.91
C PRO A 81 15.32 -21.51 13.00
N SER A 82 14.75 -22.61 13.50
CA SER A 82 13.74 -22.54 14.58
C SER A 82 14.31 -21.99 15.89
N GLN A 83 15.62 -22.08 16.12
CA GLN A 83 16.26 -21.50 17.31
C GLN A 83 16.20 -19.97 17.31
N LEU A 84 16.00 -19.34 16.14
CA LEU A 84 15.91 -17.87 16.02
C LEU A 84 14.61 -17.30 16.61
N PHE A 85 13.59 -18.12 16.87
CA PHE A 85 12.42 -17.69 17.64
C PHE A 85 12.81 -17.23 19.05
N ASP A 86 13.78 -17.90 19.68
CA ASP A 86 14.17 -17.69 21.07
C ASP A 86 15.54 -17.01 21.21
N ALA A 87 16.34 -16.98 20.14
CA ALA A 87 17.66 -16.35 20.11
C ALA A 87 17.60 -14.89 20.61
N ARG A 88 18.59 -14.45 21.39
CA ARG A 88 18.62 -13.08 21.88
C ARG A 88 18.89 -12.11 20.73
N VAL A 89 18.08 -11.04 20.66
CA VAL A 89 18.28 -9.92 19.75
C VAL A 89 19.05 -8.82 20.47
N LEU A 90 20.11 -8.33 19.83
CA LEU A 90 20.95 -7.25 20.31
C LEU A 90 20.66 -5.98 19.52
N THR A 91 20.30 -4.91 20.23
CA THR A 91 20.21 -3.57 19.66
C THR A 91 21.50 -2.82 19.93
N HIS A 92 22.16 -2.34 18.88
CA HIS A 92 23.40 -1.58 18.99
C HIS A 92 23.45 -0.47 17.95
N VAL A 93 24.29 0.56 18.19
CA VAL A 93 24.52 1.61 17.20
C VAL A 93 25.14 0.97 15.96
N ALA A 94 24.66 1.32 14.78
CA ALA A 94 25.16 0.74 13.54
C ALA A 94 26.68 0.97 13.43
N GLN A 95 27.44 -0.06 13.06
CA GLN A 95 28.91 -0.04 13.15
C GLN A 95 29.60 0.78 12.05
N ASN A 96 28.84 1.53 11.25
CA ASN A 96 29.42 2.40 10.24
C ASN A 96 29.97 3.70 10.87
N PRO A 97 31.01 4.32 10.26
CA PRO A 97 31.70 5.45 10.88
C PRO A 97 30.84 6.70 11.11
N ASP A 98 29.78 6.87 10.32
CA ASP A 98 28.89 8.03 10.44
C ASP A 98 27.97 7.88 11.66
N HIS A 99 27.39 6.71 11.90
CA HIS A 99 26.53 6.45 13.05
C HIS A 99 27.31 6.48 14.37
N LEU A 100 28.51 5.89 14.41
CA LEU A 100 29.41 6.01 15.56
C LEU A 100 29.80 7.47 15.83
N GLY A 101 30.02 8.24 14.77
CA GLY A 101 30.29 9.68 14.84
C GLY A 101 29.12 10.48 15.41
N ILE A 102 27.88 10.20 14.96
CA ILE A 102 26.65 10.78 15.48
C ILE A 102 26.47 10.43 16.97
N GLU A 103 26.65 9.16 17.36
CA GLU A 103 26.58 8.74 18.77
C GLU A 103 27.57 9.54 19.64
N GLN A 104 28.81 9.69 19.16
CA GLN A 104 29.82 10.47 19.87
C GLN A 104 29.46 11.96 19.96
N ASN A 105 28.88 12.55 18.90
CA ASN A 105 28.40 13.93 18.92
C ASN A 105 27.29 14.10 19.97
N LEU A 106 26.30 13.20 20.00
CA LEU A 106 25.22 13.20 21.00
C LEU A 106 25.79 13.13 22.43
N LYS A 107 26.74 12.23 22.68
CA LYS A 107 27.43 12.11 23.97
C LYS A 107 28.16 13.40 24.35
N ASN A 108 28.86 14.02 23.40
CA ASN A 108 29.62 15.25 23.64
C ASN A 108 28.71 16.44 23.99
N GLU A 109 27.60 16.61 23.28
CA GLU A 109 26.66 17.70 23.55
C GLU A 109 25.81 17.44 24.80
N ALA A 110 25.45 16.18 25.08
CA ALA A 110 24.70 15.81 26.29
C ALA A 110 25.46 16.16 27.58
N ARG A 111 26.79 16.02 27.61
CA ARG A 111 27.62 16.44 28.77
C ARG A 111 27.46 17.93 29.09
N LYS A 112 27.25 18.77 28.08
CA LYS A 112 27.12 20.24 28.19
C LYS A 112 25.70 20.70 28.49
N ALA A 113 24.70 19.85 28.26
CA ALA A 113 23.28 20.18 28.40
C ALA A 113 22.69 19.70 29.72
N THR A 114 21.68 20.39 30.23
CA THR A 114 20.89 19.96 31.41
C THR A 114 19.61 19.22 31.03
N HIS A 115 19.08 19.54 29.85
CA HIS A 115 17.84 19.01 29.32
C HIS A 115 18.06 18.55 27.87
N LEU A 116 17.33 17.52 27.47
CA LEU A 116 17.24 17.00 26.11
C LEU A 116 15.82 17.21 25.60
N MET A 117 15.66 17.86 24.45
CA MET A 117 14.39 17.99 23.74
C MET A 117 14.46 17.21 22.43
N ILE A 118 13.58 16.22 22.28
CA ILE A 118 13.44 15.43 21.07
C ILE A 118 12.57 16.19 20.05
N TRP A 119 13.11 16.34 18.84
CA TRP A 119 12.53 17.03 17.69
C TRP A 119 12.45 16.11 16.46
N THR A 120 12.38 14.79 16.67
CA THR A 120 12.11 13.83 15.60
C THR A 120 10.71 14.03 15.01
N ASP A 121 10.41 13.44 13.86
CA ASP A 121 9.06 13.57 13.30
C ASP A 121 8.02 12.94 14.24
N CYS A 122 6.78 13.44 14.25
CA CYS A 122 5.79 13.11 15.29
C CYS A 122 4.98 11.82 15.03
N ASP A 123 5.61 10.82 14.43
CA ASP A 123 5.08 9.47 14.25
C ASP A 123 5.71 8.45 15.21
N ARG A 124 5.31 7.19 15.11
CA ARG A 124 5.82 6.10 15.96
C ARG A 124 7.33 5.89 15.76
N GLU A 125 7.81 5.97 14.52
CA GLU A 125 9.24 5.83 14.19
C GLU A 125 10.06 6.95 14.84
N GLY A 126 9.58 8.20 14.79
CA GLY A 126 10.20 9.33 15.45
C GLY A 126 10.21 9.23 16.98
N GLU A 127 9.18 8.65 17.61
CA GLU A 127 9.22 8.33 19.05
C GLU A 127 10.30 7.29 19.38
N PHE A 128 10.43 6.25 18.57
CA PHE A 128 11.48 5.25 18.73
C PHE A 128 12.88 5.85 18.57
N ILE A 129 13.13 6.61 17.50
CA ILE A 129 14.41 7.32 17.29
C ILE A 129 14.69 8.25 18.47
N GLY A 130 13.67 8.98 18.95
CA GLY A 130 13.76 9.83 20.12
C GLY A 130 14.17 9.08 21.40
N SER A 131 13.63 7.88 21.60
CA SER A 131 13.97 7.02 22.74
C SER A 131 15.42 6.53 22.68
N VAL A 132 15.90 6.16 21.49
CA VAL A 132 17.30 5.76 21.25
C VAL A 132 18.25 6.93 21.53
N VAL A 133 17.92 8.14 21.07
CA VAL A 133 18.70 9.35 21.38
C VAL A 133 18.76 9.59 22.89
N ALA A 134 17.62 9.46 23.58
CA ALA A 134 17.58 9.62 25.03
C ALA A 134 18.45 8.58 25.77
N GLU A 135 18.42 7.32 25.34
CA GLU A 135 19.30 6.27 25.88
C GLU A 135 20.79 6.60 25.68
N VAL A 136 21.19 6.99 24.46
CA VAL A 136 22.57 7.38 24.15
C VAL A 136 23.04 8.54 25.01
N CYS A 137 22.22 9.58 25.17
CA CYS A 137 22.56 10.73 26.03
C CYS A 137 22.65 10.34 27.50
N ARG A 138 21.76 9.46 28.00
CA ARG A 138 21.76 8.99 29.38
C ARG A 138 22.99 8.14 29.74
N LYS A 139 23.63 7.48 28.77
CA LYS A 139 24.93 6.77 29.00
C LYS A 139 26.02 7.68 29.58
N VAL A 140 26.01 8.98 29.25
CA VAL A 140 27.00 9.95 29.75
C VAL A 140 26.42 10.94 30.76
N LYS A 141 25.09 11.08 30.82
CA LYS A 141 24.40 11.96 31.76
C LYS A 141 23.07 11.33 32.21
N PRO A 142 23.09 10.40 33.18
CA PRO A 142 21.91 9.62 33.56
C PRO A 142 20.70 10.46 33.99
N ASN A 143 20.95 11.60 34.64
CA ASN A 143 19.91 12.49 35.18
C ASN A 143 19.50 13.61 34.20
N ILE A 144 19.81 13.49 32.89
CA ILE A 144 19.35 14.47 31.90
C ILE A 144 17.81 14.43 31.81
N VAL A 145 17.17 15.59 31.92
CA VAL A 145 15.70 15.68 31.79
C VAL A 145 15.34 15.59 30.32
N VAL A 146 14.51 14.62 29.95
CA VAL A 146 14.09 14.37 28.57
C VAL A 146 12.69 14.91 28.35
N LYS A 147 12.51 15.66 27.27
CA LYS A 147 11.22 16.20 26.82
C LYS A 147 11.07 16.02 25.31
N ARG A 148 9.84 16.19 24.81
CA ARG A 148 9.43 15.94 23.43
C ARG A 148 8.70 17.16 22.87
N ALA A 149 9.20 17.72 21.78
CA ALA A 149 8.50 18.74 21.01
C ALA A 149 7.48 18.07 20.07
N ARG A 150 6.22 18.53 20.07
CA ARG A 150 5.14 18.03 19.19
C ARG A 150 4.77 19.07 18.15
N PHE A 151 4.80 18.68 16.89
CA PHE A 151 4.49 19.55 15.75
C PHE A 151 4.01 18.72 14.57
N SER A 152 3.19 19.31 13.71
CA SER A 152 2.67 18.67 12.49
C SER A 152 3.12 19.38 11.22
N ALA A 153 3.80 20.52 11.34
CA ALA A 153 4.40 21.27 10.25
C ALA A 153 5.61 22.08 10.74
N ILE A 154 6.63 22.20 9.90
CA ILE A 154 7.84 22.99 10.20
C ILE A 154 7.59 24.47 9.84
N ILE A 155 6.73 25.12 10.62
CA ILE A 155 6.35 26.53 10.45
C ILE A 155 6.56 27.33 11.75
N PRO A 156 6.80 28.66 11.66
CA PRO A 156 7.14 29.48 12.83
C PRO A 156 6.19 29.36 14.01
N ALA A 157 4.88 29.34 13.76
CA ALA A 157 3.87 29.23 14.81
C ALA A 157 3.98 27.90 15.58
N GLN A 158 3.96 26.76 14.87
CA GLN A 158 3.98 25.44 15.50
C GLN A 158 5.32 25.14 16.17
N ILE A 159 6.44 25.47 15.54
CA ILE A 159 7.77 25.20 16.10
C ILE A 159 8.01 26.03 17.37
N ASN A 160 7.59 27.30 17.42
CA ASN A 160 7.66 28.07 18.66
C ASN A 160 6.71 27.55 19.75
N GLN A 161 5.51 27.12 19.38
CA GLN A 161 4.57 26.52 20.32
C GLN A 161 5.14 25.23 20.94
N ALA A 162 5.74 24.37 20.12
CA ALA A 162 6.34 23.10 20.52
C ALA A 162 7.55 23.31 21.46
N ALA A 163 8.40 24.31 21.17
CA ALA A 163 9.54 24.64 22.02
C ALA A 163 9.13 25.14 23.41
N ARG A 164 8.00 25.86 23.50
CA ARG A 164 7.50 26.45 24.76
C ARG A 164 6.66 25.48 25.58
N ASN A 165 6.04 24.49 24.96
CA ASN A 165 5.16 23.53 25.61
C ASN A 165 5.60 22.08 25.32
N PRO A 166 6.83 21.70 25.67
CA PRO A 166 7.29 20.34 25.38
C PRO A 166 6.63 19.35 26.35
N VAL A 167 6.30 18.16 25.84
CA VAL A 167 5.64 17.08 26.58
C VAL A 167 6.66 15.99 26.96
N ASP A 168 6.19 14.91 27.58
CA ASP A 168 7.03 13.73 27.81
C ASP A 168 7.09 12.85 26.54
N LEU A 169 8.21 12.14 26.38
CA LEU A 169 8.40 11.19 25.28
C LEU A 169 7.47 9.97 25.49
N ASP A 170 6.78 9.54 24.44
CA ASP A 170 5.84 8.42 24.53
C ASP A 170 6.55 7.10 24.33
N GLN A 171 6.94 6.49 25.45
CA GLN A 171 7.67 5.23 25.45
C GLN A 171 6.83 4.06 24.91
N ARG A 172 5.51 4.13 24.95
CA ARG A 172 4.64 3.04 24.44
C ARG A 172 4.69 2.95 22.93
N GLN A 173 4.71 4.10 22.24
CA GLN A 173 4.89 4.14 20.80
C GLN A 173 6.27 3.60 20.39
N ALA A 174 7.32 3.97 21.11
CA ALA A 174 8.66 3.43 20.89
C ALA A 174 8.71 1.90 21.07
N TRP A 175 8.02 1.36 22.09
CA TRP A 175 7.94 -0.09 22.29
C TRP A 175 7.18 -0.81 21.18
N ALA A 176 6.14 -0.20 20.60
CA ALA A 176 5.43 -0.79 19.47
C ALA A 176 6.35 -0.92 18.23
N VAL A 177 7.15 0.11 17.93
CA VAL A 177 8.15 0.03 16.86
C VAL A 177 9.19 -1.04 17.17
N GLN A 178 9.70 -1.08 18.40
CA GLN A 178 10.69 -2.08 18.80
C GLN A 178 10.14 -3.52 18.68
N ALA A 179 8.88 -3.76 19.08
CA ALA A 179 8.21 -5.04 18.89
C ALA A 179 8.09 -5.41 17.41
N ARG A 180 7.68 -4.46 16.56
CA ARG A 180 7.59 -4.66 15.11
C ARG A 180 8.94 -5.04 14.51
N MET A 181 10.00 -4.29 14.82
CA MET A 181 11.35 -4.56 14.31
C MET A 181 11.87 -5.93 14.76
N GLU A 182 11.61 -6.32 16.02
CA GLU A 182 11.99 -7.62 16.55
C GLU A 182 11.24 -8.76 15.87
N LEU A 183 9.92 -8.63 15.70
CA LEU A 183 9.08 -9.60 14.99
C LEU A 183 9.50 -9.74 13.52
N ASP A 184 9.66 -8.62 12.81
CA ASP A 184 10.07 -8.60 11.41
C ASP A 184 11.46 -9.25 11.23
N LEU A 185 12.41 -9.00 12.15
CA LEU A 185 13.74 -9.65 12.15
C LEU A 185 13.64 -11.16 12.40
N ARG A 186 12.97 -11.58 13.47
CA ARG A 186 12.87 -12.99 13.86
C ARG A 186 12.16 -13.80 12.79
N VAL A 187 10.92 -13.42 12.47
CA VAL A 187 10.10 -14.13 11.50
C VAL A 187 10.75 -14.06 10.11
N GLY A 188 11.23 -12.88 9.71
CA GLY A 188 11.93 -12.71 8.44
C GLY A 188 13.15 -13.63 8.31
N ALA A 189 14.02 -13.68 9.33
CA ALA A 189 15.21 -14.52 9.32
C ALA A 189 14.88 -16.02 9.35
N VAL A 190 13.94 -16.44 10.19
CA VAL A 190 13.49 -17.84 10.28
C VAL A 190 13.03 -18.35 8.93
N PHE A 191 11.99 -17.72 8.35
CA PHE A 191 11.38 -18.22 7.12
C PHE A 191 12.27 -18.00 5.90
N THR A 192 13.04 -16.90 5.85
CA THR A 192 14.05 -16.69 4.78
C THR A 192 15.09 -17.80 4.78
N ARG A 193 15.66 -18.15 5.95
CA ARG A 193 16.68 -19.21 6.02
C ARG A 193 16.07 -20.57 5.69
N VAL A 194 14.90 -20.90 6.24
CA VAL A 194 14.21 -22.15 5.93
C VAL A 194 13.99 -22.30 4.43
N GLN A 195 13.32 -21.34 3.79
CA GLN A 195 12.97 -21.50 2.38
C GLN A 195 14.20 -21.40 1.46
N THR A 196 15.17 -20.54 1.77
CA THR A 196 16.39 -20.43 0.96
C THR A 196 17.21 -21.72 1.04
N LEU A 197 17.45 -22.25 2.24
CA LEU A 197 18.26 -23.47 2.42
C LEU A 197 17.56 -24.71 1.82
N GLU A 198 16.24 -24.81 1.94
CA GLU A 198 15.48 -25.92 1.34
C GLU A 198 15.42 -25.82 -0.19
N LEU A 199 15.26 -24.62 -0.74
CA LEU A 199 15.13 -24.42 -2.19
C LEU A 199 16.46 -24.43 -2.94
N GLN A 200 17.54 -23.85 -2.38
CA GLN A 200 18.86 -23.83 -3.01
C GLN A 200 19.38 -25.24 -3.29
N ASN A 201 19.07 -26.20 -2.42
CA ASN A 201 19.47 -27.59 -2.58
C ASN A 201 18.62 -28.37 -3.61
N ARG A 202 17.49 -27.82 -4.06
CA ARG A 202 16.49 -28.54 -4.85
C ARG A 202 16.16 -27.88 -6.19
N VAL A 203 16.45 -26.59 -6.34
CA VAL A 203 16.04 -25.77 -7.49
C VAL A 203 17.23 -24.94 -7.98
N ASN A 204 17.85 -25.39 -9.08
CA ASN A 204 19.03 -24.74 -9.68
C ASN A 204 18.81 -23.25 -9.99
N ALA A 205 17.60 -22.86 -10.41
CA ALA A 205 17.27 -21.47 -10.74
C ALA A 205 17.39 -20.48 -9.56
N VAL A 206 17.43 -20.97 -8.32
CA VAL A 206 17.59 -20.16 -7.10
C VAL A 206 18.83 -20.55 -6.29
N ALA A 207 19.71 -21.42 -6.80
CA ALA A 207 20.88 -21.93 -6.09
C ALA A 207 21.79 -20.83 -5.51
N GLU A 208 21.89 -19.69 -6.21
CA GLU A 208 22.70 -18.53 -5.78
C GLU A 208 21.85 -17.35 -5.28
N LYS A 209 20.52 -17.50 -5.20
CA LYS A 209 19.60 -16.42 -4.81
C LYS A 209 19.13 -16.61 -3.36
N VAL A 210 19.07 -15.50 -2.62
CA VAL A 210 18.36 -15.46 -1.34
C VAL A 210 16.86 -15.32 -1.61
N VAL A 211 16.10 -16.34 -1.20
CA VAL A 211 14.65 -16.31 -1.27
C VAL A 211 14.15 -15.73 0.06
N SER A 212 13.86 -14.43 0.09
CA SER A 212 13.43 -13.70 1.29
C SER A 212 11.96 -13.90 1.65
N TYR A 213 11.68 -14.05 2.94
CA TYR A 213 10.36 -13.95 3.52
C TYR A 213 10.25 -12.67 4.36
N GLY A 214 9.09 -12.02 4.31
CA GLY A 214 8.76 -10.93 5.22
C GLY A 214 7.28 -11.01 5.62
N PRO A 215 6.92 -10.83 6.90
CA PRO A 215 5.57 -11.08 7.40
C PRO A 215 4.49 -10.18 6.77
N CYS A 216 4.84 -8.98 6.28
CA CYS A 216 3.94 -8.15 5.47
C CYS A 216 4.20 -8.24 3.97
N GLN A 217 5.46 -8.52 3.57
CA GLN A 217 5.87 -8.68 2.18
C GLN A 217 5.13 -9.86 1.52
N PHE A 218 5.02 -10.98 2.24
CA PHE A 218 4.44 -12.22 1.72
C PHE A 218 2.93 -12.14 1.45
N PRO A 219 2.07 -11.61 2.35
CA PRO A 219 0.67 -11.39 2.01
C PRO A 219 0.45 -10.31 0.93
N THR A 220 1.38 -9.35 0.81
CA THR A 220 1.36 -8.37 -0.30
C THR A 220 1.58 -9.06 -1.65
N LEU A 221 2.54 -10.00 -1.72
CA LEU A 221 2.71 -10.86 -2.89
C LEU A 221 1.47 -11.73 -3.14
N GLY A 222 0.87 -12.26 -2.08
CA GLY A 222 -0.37 -13.05 -2.13
C GLY A 222 -1.49 -12.35 -2.89
N PHE A 223 -1.73 -11.05 -2.67
CA PHE A 223 -2.73 -10.29 -3.43
C PHE A 223 -2.45 -10.26 -4.94
N VAL A 224 -1.19 -10.12 -5.34
CA VAL A 224 -0.80 -10.07 -6.76
C VAL A 224 -0.97 -11.44 -7.41
N VAL A 225 -0.56 -12.51 -6.73
CA VAL A 225 -0.74 -13.89 -7.22
C VAL A 225 -2.21 -14.27 -7.29
N ASP A 226 -3.00 -13.99 -6.25
CA ASP A 226 -4.45 -14.27 -6.24
C ASP A 226 -5.17 -13.59 -7.41
N GLN A 227 -4.82 -12.33 -7.74
CA GLN A 227 -5.42 -11.62 -8.87
C GLN A 227 -4.96 -12.19 -10.21
N TYR A 228 -3.68 -12.53 -10.34
CA TYR A 228 -3.13 -13.15 -11.53
C TYR A 228 -3.78 -14.51 -11.81
N GLU A 229 -3.97 -15.35 -10.80
CA GLU A 229 -4.63 -16.64 -10.94
C GLU A 229 -6.10 -16.50 -11.33
N ARG A 230 -6.83 -15.52 -10.78
CA ARG A 230 -8.21 -15.22 -11.20
C ARG A 230 -8.28 -14.80 -12.67
N MET A 231 -7.29 -14.04 -13.14
CA MET A 231 -7.19 -13.67 -14.55
C MET A 231 -6.90 -14.90 -15.42
N GLN A 232 -5.95 -15.76 -15.03
CA GLN A 232 -5.57 -16.96 -15.80
C GLN A 232 -6.67 -18.03 -15.84
N ALA A 233 -7.41 -18.21 -14.74
CA ALA A 233 -8.51 -19.17 -14.65
C ALA A 233 -9.82 -18.65 -15.25
N PHE A 234 -9.85 -17.41 -15.71
CA PHE A 234 -11.06 -16.80 -16.25
C PHE A 234 -11.44 -17.42 -17.60
N VAL A 235 -12.63 -17.98 -17.68
CA VAL A 235 -13.23 -18.44 -18.94
C VAL A 235 -14.27 -17.41 -19.36
N PRO A 236 -14.11 -16.73 -20.50
CA PRO A 236 -15.12 -15.79 -21.00
C PRO A 236 -16.44 -16.49 -21.29
N GLU A 237 -17.53 -15.96 -20.75
CA GLU A 237 -18.88 -16.45 -20.99
C GLU A 237 -19.66 -15.44 -21.86
N PRO A 238 -20.31 -15.89 -22.94
CA PRO A 238 -21.22 -15.05 -23.70
C PRO A 238 -22.46 -14.73 -22.86
N PHE A 239 -23.00 -13.54 -23.05
CA PHE A 239 -24.23 -13.11 -22.43
C PHE A 239 -25.06 -12.28 -23.41
N TRP A 240 -26.36 -12.25 -23.22
CA TRP A 240 -27.30 -11.51 -24.04
C TRP A 240 -28.07 -10.51 -23.20
N TYR A 241 -28.37 -9.37 -23.80
CA TYR A 241 -29.19 -8.32 -23.19
C TYR A 241 -30.04 -7.64 -24.25
N ILE A 242 -31.22 -7.19 -23.86
CA ILE A 242 -32.11 -6.45 -24.75
C ILE A 242 -31.70 -4.97 -24.71
N HIS A 243 -31.37 -4.41 -25.87
CA HIS A 243 -31.07 -3.01 -26.06
C HIS A 243 -32.28 -2.29 -26.62
N VAL A 244 -32.63 -1.16 -26.00
CA VAL A 244 -33.72 -0.28 -26.44
C VAL A 244 -33.16 1.13 -26.63
N GLY A 245 -33.26 1.64 -27.85
CA GLY A 245 -32.83 2.97 -28.26
C GLY A 245 -34.02 3.83 -28.71
N LEU A 246 -33.98 5.11 -28.35
CA LEU A 246 -34.95 6.12 -28.79
C LEU A 246 -34.18 7.38 -29.24
N VAL A 247 -34.51 7.91 -30.40
CA VAL A 247 -34.02 9.17 -30.93
C VAL A 247 -35.15 10.21 -30.86
N ARG A 248 -35.01 11.17 -29.96
CA ARG A 248 -36.00 12.23 -29.73
C ARG A 248 -35.28 13.56 -29.65
N GLU A 249 -35.76 14.56 -30.41
CA GLU A 249 -35.23 15.93 -30.40
C GLU A 249 -33.72 16.02 -30.71
N GLY A 250 -33.18 15.05 -31.44
CA GLY A 250 -31.75 14.95 -31.74
C GLY A 250 -30.91 14.26 -30.66
N ASP A 251 -31.50 13.91 -29.51
CA ASP A 251 -30.86 13.14 -28.45
C ASP A 251 -31.14 11.64 -28.61
N THR A 252 -30.10 10.81 -28.43
CA THR A 252 -30.23 9.35 -28.38
C THR A 252 -30.29 8.89 -26.93
N THR A 253 -31.43 8.32 -26.53
CA THR A 253 -31.63 7.70 -25.23
C THR A 253 -31.48 6.19 -25.33
N SER A 254 -30.56 5.63 -24.55
CA SER A 254 -30.37 4.17 -24.42
C SER A 254 -30.94 3.70 -23.09
N PHE A 255 -31.91 2.80 -23.14
CA PHE A 255 -32.51 2.20 -21.96
C PHE A 255 -31.81 0.88 -21.62
N SER A 256 -31.39 0.76 -20.35
CA SER A 256 -30.80 -0.45 -19.80
C SER A 256 -31.87 -1.39 -19.30
N TRP A 257 -31.82 -2.64 -19.76
CA TRP A 257 -32.73 -3.70 -19.33
C TRP A 257 -32.58 -3.99 -17.83
N ARG A 258 -33.69 -4.06 -17.10
CA ARG A 258 -33.68 -4.20 -15.63
C ARG A 258 -33.15 -5.54 -15.15
N ARG A 259 -33.24 -6.60 -15.97
CA ARG A 259 -32.58 -7.89 -15.69
C ARG A 259 -31.06 -7.84 -15.90
N GLY A 260 -30.55 -6.76 -16.50
CA GLY A 260 -29.15 -6.61 -16.88
C GLY A 260 -28.85 -7.45 -18.11
N ARG A 261 -28.46 -8.71 -17.89
CA ARG A 261 -28.04 -9.66 -18.93
C ARG A 261 -28.35 -11.09 -18.51
N LEU A 262 -28.51 -11.98 -19.48
CA LEU A 262 -28.71 -13.41 -19.29
C LEU A 262 -27.58 -14.20 -19.97
N PHE A 263 -27.24 -15.36 -19.42
CA PHE A 263 -26.20 -16.26 -19.95
C PHE A 263 -26.77 -17.44 -20.74
N ASP A 264 -28.10 -17.49 -20.90
CA ASP A 264 -28.79 -18.47 -21.71
C ASP A 264 -29.41 -17.75 -22.92
N ARG A 265 -28.95 -18.12 -24.12
CA ARG A 265 -29.39 -17.50 -25.36
C ARG A 265 -30.86 -17.77 -25.64
N ASP A 266 -31.32 -18.99 -25.43
CA ASP A 266 -32.69 -19.39 -25.79
C ASP A 266 -33.70 -18.70 -24.86
N VAL A 267 -33.36 -18.57 -23.57
CA VAL A 267 -34.17 -17.79 -22.63
C VAL A 267 -34.17 -16.31 -23.00
N ALA A 268 -33.02 -15.74 -23.34
CA ALA A 268 -32.93 -14.34 -23.75
C ALA A 268 -33.69 -14.06 -25.05
N GLN A 269 -33.62 -14.99 -26.02
CA GLN A 269 -34.35 -14.94 -27.28
C GLN A 269 -35.85 -15.06 -27.03
N ALA A 270 -36.31 -16.02 -26.23
CA ALA A 270 -37.73 -16.18 -25.94
C ALA A 270 -38.34 -14.92 -25.27
N ILE A 271 -37.59 -14.24 -24.39
CA ILE A 271 -38.04 -12.96 -23.83
C ILE A 271 -38.00 -11.85 -24.88
N PHE A 272 -36.97 -11.81 -25.72
CA PHE A 272 -36.87 -10.84 -26.80
C PHE A 272 -38.01 -11.00 -27.83
N ASP A 273 -38.38 -12.22 -28.22
CA ASP A 273 -39.48 -12.49 -29.14
C ASP A 273 -40.79 -11.91 -28.59
N VAL A 274 -41.06 -12.06 -27.29
CA VAL A 274 -42.23 -11.45 -26.62
C VAL A 274 -42.17 -9.92 -26.65
N VAL A 275 -40.98 -9.34 -26.46
CA VAL A 275 -40.75 -7.88 -26.51
C VAL A 275 -40.82 -7.35 -27.94
N GLU A 276 -40.44 -8.12 -28.94
CA GLU A 276 -40.50 -7.76 -30.37
C GLU A 276 -41.93 -7.84 -30.91
N ASP A 277 -42.70 -8.86 -30.51
CA ASP A 277 -44.11 -9.04 -30.87
C ASP A 277 -45.01 -7.91 -30.36
N ASP A 278 -44.73 -7.36 -29.16
CA ASP A 278 -45.41 -6.20 -28.58
C ASP A 278 -44.40 -5.14 -28.12
N SER A 279 -43.81 -4.46 -29.10
CA SER A 279 -42.68 -3.53 -28.91
C SER A 279 -43.07 -2.13 -28.44
N GLU A 280 -44.36 -1.83 -28.25
CA GLU A 280 -44.79 -0.53 -27.75
C GLU A 280 -44.33 -0.31 -26.30
N ALA A 281 -43.45 0.69 -26.11
CA ALA A 281 -42.97 1.08 -24.80
C ALA A 281 -43.97 1.99 -24.10
N THR A 282 -44.29 1.69 -22.85
CA THR A 282 -45.08 2.58 -21.97
C THR A 282 -44.19 3.17 -20.89
N VAL A 283 -44.19 4.49 -20.74
CA VAL A 283 -43.51 5.18 -19.64
C VAL A 283 -44.23 4.92 -18.32
N THR A 284 -43.55 4.25 -17.40
CA THR A 284 -44.08 3.91 -16.06
C THR A 284 -43.55 4.82 -14.97
N ARG A 285 -42.44 5.51 -15.23
CA ARG A 285 -41.87 6.50 -14.33
C ARG A 285 -41.09 7.55 -15.11
N TRP A 286 -41.29 8.81 -14.77
CA TRP A 286 -40.43 9.92 -15.15
C TRP A 286 -40.25 10.83 -13.95
N GLU A 287 -39.01 11.00 -13.51
CA GLU A 287 -38.71 11.78 -12.32
C GLU A 287 -37.38 12.51 -12.45
N THR A 288 -37.38 13.81 -12.13
CA THR A 288 -36.18 14.61 -11.99
C THR A 288 -35.96 14.97 -10.52
N LYS A 289 -34.82 14.57 -9.95
CA LYS A 289 -34.45 14.81 -8.55
C LYS A 289 -33.13 15.57 -8.44
N PRO A 290 -32.99 16.48 -7.47
CA PRO A 290 -31.69 17.03 -7.12
C PRO A 290 -30.72 15.91 -6.72
N THR A 291 -29.51 15.96 -7.27
CA THR A 291 -28.42 15.06 -6.92
C THR A 291 -27.14 15.87 -6.67
N GLN A 292 -26.17 15.25 -6.02
CA GLN A 292 -24.89 15.90 -5.74
C GLN A 292 -23.74 14.91 -5.86
N LYS A 293 -22.61 15.43 -6.33
CA LYS A 293 -21.33 14.74 -6.20
C LYS A 293 -20.57 15.33 -5.02
N TRP A 294 -20.27 14.46 -4.07
CA TRP A 294 -19.56 14.83 -2.86
C TRP A 294 -18.16 15.32 -3.17
N LYS A 295 -17.79 16.45 -2.58
CA LYS A 295 -16.40 16.89 -2.53
C LYS A 295 -15.52 15.82 -1.86
N PRO A 296 -14.22 15.77 -2.22
CA PRO A 296 -13.33 14.77 -1.66
C PRO A 296 -13.20 14.89 -0.14
N LEU A 297 -12.88 13.78 0.52
CA LEU A 297 -12.45 13.79 1.91
C LEU A 297 -11.05 14.41 2.05
N PRO A 298 -10.71 14.96 3.24
CA PRO A 298 -9.36 15.37 3.59
C PRO A 298 -8.34 14.28 3.28
N LEU A 299 -7.13 14.71 2.90
CA LEU A 299 -6.14 13.83 2.32
C LEU A 299 -5.38 13.05 3.40
N THR A 300 -5.43 11.72 3.32
CA THR A 300 -4.61 10.81 4.14
C THR A 300 -3.39 10.33 3.36
N THR A 301 -2.44 9.67 4.02
CA THR A 301 -1.29 9.03 3.37
C THR A 301 -1.70 7.97 2.36
N VAL A 302 -2.68 7.13 2.69
CA VAL A 302 -3.19 6.09 1.79
C VAL A 302 -3.84 6.72 0.56
N GLU A 303 -4.66 7.74 0.74
CA GLU A 303 -5.32 8.41 -0.38
C GLU A 303 -4.31 9.20 -1.24
N LEU A 304 -3.27 9.79 -0.66
CA LEU A 304 -2.17 10.42 -1.40
C LEU A 304 -1.43 9.40 -2.27
N GLN A 305 -1.09 8.24 -1.72
CA GLN A 305 -0.45 7.16 -2.48
C GLN A 305 -1.34 6.66 -3.62
N LYS A 306 -2.63 6.39 -3.36
CA LYS A 306 -3.58 5.88 -4.36
C LYS A 306 -3.85 6.89 -5.47
N SER A 307 -4.28 8.09 -5.09
CA SER A 307 -4.63 9.14 -6.04
C SER A 307 -3.40 9.63 -6.79
N GLY A 308 -2.27 9.82 -6.10
CA GLY A 308 -1.02 10.19 -6.72
C GLY A 308 -0.53 9.14 -7.71
N SER A 309 -0.57 7.85 -7.37
CA SER A 309 -0.11 6.80 -8.29
C SER A 309 -0.96 6.74 -9.54
N ARG A 310 -2.29 6.78 -9.39
CA ARG A 310 -3.23 6.78 -10.51
C ARG A 310 -3.13 8.03 -11.39
N LEU A 311 -3.02 9.21 -10.78
CA LEU A 311 -3.16 10.49 -11.47
C LEU A 311 -1.82 11.04 -11.99
N LEU A 312 -0.74 10.85 -11.23
CA LEU A 312 0.59 11.38 -11.54
C LEU A 312 1.50 10.33 -12.18
N ARG A 313 1.07 9.05 -12.23
CA ARG A 313 1.85 7.92 -12.77
C ARG A 313 3.21 7.76 -12.06
N MET A 314 3.23 8.01 -10.76
CA MET A 314 4.38 7.85 -9.89
C MET A 314 4.19 6.66 -8.95
N THR A 315 5.28 6.08 -8.46
CA THR A 315 5.17 5.02 -7.45
C THR A 315 4.73 5.59 -6.10
N PRO A 316 3.97 4.86 -5.27
CA PRO A 316 3.62 5.29 -3.91
C PRO A 316 4.82 5.74 -3.09
N LYS A 317 5.96 5.03 -3.21
CA LYS A 317 7.21 5.38 -2.53
C LYS A 317 7.73 6.75 -2.97
N ARG A 318 7.80 7.00 -4.29
CA ARG A 318 8.28 8.28 -4.83
C ARG A 318 7.42 9.45 -4.38
N ILE A 319 6.10 9.27 -4.33
CA ILE A 319 5.15 10.29 -3.89
C ILE A 319 5.37 10.66 -2.42
N LEU A 320 5.57 9.67 -1.55
CA LEU A 320 5.85 9.92 -0.14
C LEU A 320 7.21 10.60 0.06
N GLU A 321 8.25 10.20 -0.66
CA GLU A 321 9.57 10.86 -0.60
C GLU A 321 9.49 12.35 -0.98
N ILE A 322 8.72 12.67 -2.04
CA ILE A 322 8.48 14.05 -2.45
C ILE A 322 7.69 14.81 -1.38
N ALA A 323 6.58 14.23 -0.88
CA ALA A 323 5.76 14.86 0.13
C ALA A 323 6.56 15.12 1.42
N GLU A 324 7.44 14.19 1.81
CA GLU A 324 8.33 14.31 2.96
C GLU A 324 9.36 15.43 2.75
N THR A 325 9.93 15.54 1.55
CA THR A 325 10.83 16.65 1.18
C THR A 325 10.14 18.01 1.27
N LEU A 326 8.89 18.10 0.80
CA LEU A 326 8.09 19.33 0.88
C LEU A 326 7.72 19.68 2.33
N TYR A 327 7.39 18.69 3.15
CA TYR A 327 7.18 18.85 4.60
C TYR A 327 8.44 19.38 5.32
N GLN A 328 9.61 18.81 5.02
CA GLN A 328 10.89 19.26 5.61
C GLN A 328 11.24 20.71 5.27
N ARG A 329 10.70 21.23 4.16
CA ARG A 329 10.80 22.63 3.71
C ARG A 329 9.70 23.53 4.28
N GLY A 330 8.78 23.00 5.10
CA GLY A 330 7.66 23.75 5.67
C GLY A 330 6.55 24.09 4.67
N ILE A 331 6.47 23.39 3.54
CA ILE A 331 5.51 23.63 2.45
C ILE A 331 4.21 22.83 2.67
N LEU A 332 4.32 21.65 3.28
CA LEU A 332 3.21 20.78 3.62
C LEU A 332 3.18 20.47 5.12
N SER A 333 2.01 20.08 5.61
CA SER A 333 1.92 19.32 6.86
C SER A 333 2.53 17.93 6.71
N TYR A 334 2.76 17.27 7.83
CA TYR A 334 3.38 15.96 7.89
C TYR A 334 2.61 14.92 7.03
N PRO A 335 3.27 14.20 6.10
CA PRO A 335 2.60 13.40 5.08
C PRO A 335 2.33 11.94 5.49
N ARG A 336 2.63 11.55 6.73
CA ARG A 336 2.34 10.21 7.29
C ARG A 336 1.26 10.34 8.37
N THR A 337 0.01 10.34 7.94
CA THR A 337 -1.19 10.46 8.78
C THR A 337 -2.34 9.63 8.23
N GLU A 338 -3.11 9.03 9.13
CA GLU A 338 -4.36 8.35 8.79
C GLU A 338 -5.59 9.27 8.95
N THR A 339 -5.39 10.49 9.43
CA THR A 339 -6.47 11.42 9.78
C THR A 339 -7.16 11.98 8.54
N ASP A 340 -8.47 11.77 8.45
CA ASP A 340 -9.33 12.25 7.35
C ASP A 340 -10.37 13.29 7.83
N GLN A 341 -10.05 14.01 8.90
CA GLN A 341 -10.88 15.05 9.50
C GLN A 341 -10.02 16.17 10.10
N PHE A 342 -10.49 17.41 10.05
CA PHE A 342 -9.79 18.55 10.65
C PHE A 342 -10.41 18.92 12.01
N ASP A 343 -9.57 19.31 12.97
CA ASP A 343 -9.98 19.80 14.28
C ASP A 343 -10.91 21.00 14.21
N ARG A 344 -11.85 21.11 15.16
CA ARG A 344 -12.91 22.14 15.17
C ARG A 344 -12.36 23.55 14.95
N ASP A 345 -11.26 23.89 15.60
CA ASP A 345 -10.67 25.23 15.59
C ASP A 345 -9.59 25.43 14.49
N PHE A 346 -9.52 24.52 13.52
CA PHE A 346 -8.54 24.60 12.42
C PHE A 346 -8.78 25.86 11.55
N ASN A 347 -7.74 26.68 11.38
CA ASN A 347 -7.83 27.95 10.64
C ASN A 347 -7.63 27.77 9.13
N PHE A 348 -8.70 27.37 8.42
CA PHE A 348 -8.67 27.22 6.96
C PHE A 348 -8.40 28.52 6.21
N HIS A 349 -8.96 29.64 6.69
CA HIS A 349 -8.95 30.91 5.96
C HIS A 349 -7.52 31.45 5.80
N GLU A 350 -6.69 31.34 6.83
CA GLU A 350 -5.28 31.73 6.76
C GLU A 350 -4.51 30.93 5.70
N LEU A 351 -4.78 29.63 5.58
CA LEU A 351 -4.12 28.79 4.59
C LEU A 351 -4.63 29.08 3.18
N ILE A 352 -5.95 29.20 2.99
CA ILE A 352 -6.55 29.54 1.69
C ILE A 352 -6.02 30.90 1.19
N GLN A 353 -5.88 31.89 2.08
CA GLN A 353 -5.36 33.22 1.75
C GLN A 353 -3.96 33.19 1.11
N LYS A 354 -3.11 32.23 1.51
CA LYS A 354 -1.76 32.08 0.93
C LYS A 354 -1.79 31.70 -0.55
N HIS A 355 -2.87 31.08 -1.03
CA HIS A 355 -2.99 30.56 -2.38
C HIS A 355 -3.75 31.48 -3.35
N THR A 356 -4.26 32.64 -2.91
CA THR A 356 -5.07 33.54 -3.77
C THR A 356 -4.28 34.15 -4.92
N GLY A 357 -2.95 34.24 -4.79
CA GLY A 357 -2.05 34.76 -5.83
C GLY A 357 -1.62 33.73 -6.88
N ASP A 358 -2.06 32.48 -6.78
CA ASP A 358 -1.68 31.44 -7.73
C ASP A 358 -2.41 31.59 -9.08
N HIS A 359 -1.70 31.41 -10.19
CA HIS A 359 -2.31 31.55 -11.52
C HIS A 359 -3.34 30.46 -11.85
N ALA A 360 -3.18 29.24 -11.31
CA ALA A 360 -3.98 28.09 -11.69
C ALA A 360 -5.21 27.87 -10.81
N TRP A 361 -5.21 28.37 -9.57
CA TRP A 361 -6.34 28.22 -8.63
C TRP A 361 -6.60 29.46 -7.76
N GLY A 362 -5.86 30.55 -7.92
CA GLY A 362 -5.95 31.73 -7.04
C GLY A 362 -7.32 32.41 -7.07
N GLN A 363 -7.98 32.44 -8.24
CA GLN A 363 -9.36 32.92 -8.34
C GLN A 363 -10.34 32.02 -7.55
N PHE A 364 -10.15 30.70 -7.60
CA PHE A 364 -10.96 29.77 -6.83
C PHE A 364 -10.74 29.97 -5.32
N ALA A 365 -9.49 30.09 -4.88
CA ALA A 365 -9.16 30.39 -3.49
C ALA A 365 -9.76 31.72 -3.01
N THR A 366 -9.74 32.76 -3.85
CA THR A 366 -10.38 34.05 -3.58
C THR A 366 -11.91 33.90 -3.41
N ASN A 367 -12.55 33.10 -4.26
CA ASN A 367 -13.98 32.84 -4.18
C ASN A 367 -14.38 32.09 -2.89
N LEU A 368 -13.52 31.20 -2.39
CA LEU A 368 -13.76 30.55 -1.10
C LEU A 368 -13.86 31.57 0.03
N LEU A 369 -12.98 32.59 0.05
CA LEU A 369 -12.93 33.60 1.11
C LEU A 369 -14.05 34.64 1.02
N ASN A 370 -14.39 35.11 -0.18
CA ASN A 370 -15.18 36.33 -0.33
C ASN A 370 -16.63 36.10 -0.80
N ASN A 371 -16.94 34.98 -1.45
CA ASN A 371 -18.21 34.79 -2.19
C ASN A 371 -19.08 33.67 -1.61
N ASN A 372 -19.02 33.45 -0.29
CA ASN A 372 -19.71 32.34 0.39
C ASN A 372 -19.39 30.97 -0.27
N GLY A 373 -18.18 30.83 -0.83
CA GLY A 373 -17.72 29.62 -1.51
C GLY A 373 -17.15 28.58 -0.56
N PHE A 374 -16.70 29.02 0.62
CA PHE A 374 -16.19 28.14 1.66
C PHE A 374 -17.29 27.30 2.29
N GLU A 375 -17.02 26.00 2.38
CA GLU A 375 -17.75 25.08 3.23
C GLU A 375 -16.73 24.17 3.91
N ARG A 376 -16.84 24.02 5.23
CA ARG A 376 -15.89 23.23 6.01
C ARG A 376 -15.72 21.83 5.39
N PRO A 377 -14.48 21.29 5.35
CA PRO A 377 -14.26 19.92 4.91
C PRO A 377 -15.16 18.91 5.62
N ARG A 378 -15.62 17.91 4.87
CA ARG A 378 -16.36 16.77 5.42
C ARG A 378 -15.41 15.92 6.25
N ASN A 379 -15.86 15.47 7.42
CA ASN A 379 -15.10 14.52 8.24
C ASN A 379 -15.27 13.10 7.68
N GLY A 380 -14.16 12.38 7.57
CA GLY A 380 -14.19 10.94 7.39
C GLY A 380 -14.33 10.20 8.73
N LYS A 381 -13.71 9.02 8.83
CA LYS A 381 -13.87 8.11 9.98
C LYS A 381 -12.60 7.95 10.82
N LYS A 382 -11.43 8.37 10.32
CA LYS A 382 -10.12 8.09 10.91
C LYS A 382 -9.52 9.35 11.56
N ASN A 383 -8.86 9.18 12.70
CA ASN A 383 -8.11 10.24 13.39
C ASN A 383 -7.00 9.58 14.24
N ASP A 384 -5.75 9.82 13.88
CA ASP A 384 -4.58 9.30 14.60
C ASP A 384 -4.27 10.07 15.90
N LYS A 385 -4.97 11.18 16.15
CA LYS A 385 -4.81 12.10 17.28
C LYS A 385 -3.41 12.73 17.39
N ALA A 386 -2.62 12.66 16.32
CA ALA A 386 -1.25 13.18 16.25
C ALA A 386 -1.11 14.25 15.18
N HIS A 387 -1.72 14.04 14.02
CA HIS A 387 -1.57 14.88 12.84
C HIS A 387 -2.92 15.24 12.22
N PRO A 388 -3.08 16.49 11.72
CA PRO A 388 -4.18 16.83 10.83
C PRO A 388 -3.97 16.17 9.46
N PRO A 389 -5.01 16.13 8.60
CA PRO A 389 -4.89 15.66 7.23
C PRO A 389 -3.80 16.40 6.46
N ILE A 390 -3.26 15.78 5.41
CA ILE A 390 -2.19 16.35 4.57
C ILE A 390 -2.71 17.61 3.86
N HIS A 391 -2.09 18.76 4.11
CA HIS A 391 -2.51 20.06 3.56
C HIS A 391 -1.32 21.00 3.31
N PRO A 392 -1.45 22.01 2.43
CA PRO A 392 -0.40 23.00 2.22
C PRO A 392 -0.32 24.00 3.38
N THR A 393 0.90 24.31 3.81
CA THR A 393 1.18 25.28 4.88
C THR A 393 1.76 26.59 4.35
N ALA A 394 2.27 26.57 3.11
CA ALA A 394 2.80 27.72 2.39
C ALA A 394 2.47 27.63 0.89
N HIS A 395 2.48 28.78 0.21
CA HIS A 395 2.42 28.85 -1.24
C HIS A 395 3.82 28.93 -1.84
N VAL A 396 4.07 28.16 -2.91
CA VAL A 396 5.32 28.11 -3.65
C VAL A 396 5.06 27.93 -5.15
N ASN A 397 5.83 28.63 -6.00
CA ASN A 397 5.72 28.54 -7.46
C ASN A 397 6.89 27.81 -8.13
N ASN A 398 8.08 27.84 -7.51
CA ASN A 398 9.33 27.38 -8.10
C ASN A 398 9.71 25.98 -7.58
N LEU A 399 8.91 24.97 -7.94
CA LEU A 399 9.17 23.57 -7.63
C LEU A 399 9.62 22.82 -8.88
N ALA A 400 10.44 21.78 -8.70
CA ALA A 400 10.77 20.85 -9.77
C ALA A 400 9.50 20.16 -10.29
N ALA A 401 9.50 19.64 -11.52
CA ALA A 401 8.28 19.14 -12.18
C ALA A 401 7.51 18.08 -11.36
N GLU A 402 8.20 17.09 -10.79
CA GLU A 402 7.55 16.07 -9.95
C GLU A 402 7.07 16.64 -8.61
N GLU A 403 7.89 17.47 -7.95
CA GLU A 403 7.51 18.16 -6.70
C GLU A 403 6.26 19.01 -6.91
N LYS A 404 6.22 19.76 -8.03
CA LYS A 404 5.07 20.57 -8.42
C LYS A 404 3.83 19.71 -8.64
N SER A 405 3.96 18.57 -9.30
CA SER A 405 2.82 17.68 -9.57
C SER A 405 2.20 17.14 -8.29
N VAL A 406 3.02 16.70 -7.32
CA VAL A 406 2.56 16.23 -6.00
C VAL A 406 1.97 17.38 -5.19
N TYR A 407 2.64 18.53 -5.17
CA TYR A 407 2.17 19.73 -4.47
C TYR A 407 0.83 20.21 -5.03
N ASP A 408 0.68 20.37 -6.35
CA ASP A 408 -0.56 20.80 -7.01
C ASP A 408 -1.72 19.86 -6.68
N LEU A 409 -1.50 18.55 -6.68
CA LEU A 409 -2.50 17.55 -6.28
C LEU A 409 -2.98 17.81 -4.83
N ILE A 410 -2.06 18.04 -3.91
CA ILE A 410 -2.34 18.28 -2.49
C ILE A 410 -3.07 19.63 -2.30
N VAL A 411 -2.62 20.70 -2.95
CA VAL A 411 -3.27 22.03 -2.87
C VAL A 411 -4.69 21.96 -3.43
N ARG A 412 -4.86 21.40 -4.63
CA ARG A 412 -6.17 21.27 -5.27
C ARG A 412 -7.11 20.41 -4.44
N ARG A 413 -6.61 19.32 -3.83
CA ARG A 413 -7.38 18.48 -2.90
C ARG A 413 -7.83 19.29 -1.69
N PHE A 414 -6.95 20.05 -1.06
CA PHE A 414 -7.27 20.89 0.10
C PHE A 414 -8.34 21.95 -0.23
N LEU A 415 -8.15 22.70 -1.33
CA LEU A 415 -9.11 23.72 -1.77
C LEU A 415 -10.48 23.11 -2.13
N ALA A 416 -10.48 21.94 -2.78
CA ALA A 416 -11.70 21.20 -3.08
C ALA A 416 -12.45 20.74 -1.82
N CYS A 417 -11.72 20.27 -0.80
CA CYS A 417 -12.29 19.91 0.50
C CYS A 417 -12.97 21.12 1.17
N CYS A 418 -12.41 22.31 1.00
CA CYS A 418 -12.93 23.57 1.54
C CYS A 418 -14.06 24.19 0.69
N SER A 419 -14.46 23.57 -0.41
CA SER A 419 -15.54 24.03 -1.29
C SER A 419 -16.87 23.32 -0.99
N LYS A 420 -17.90 23.63 -1.77
CA LYS A 420 -19.20 22.96 -1.75
C LYS A 420 -19.18 21.70 -2.63
N ASN A 421 -20.10 20.77 -2.36
CA ASN A 421 -20.38 19.65 -3.26
C ASN A 421 -20.82 20.15 -4.64
N ALA A 422 -20.51 19.42 -5.72
CA ALA A 422 -21.11 19.70 -7.00
C ALA A 422 -22.60 19.31 -6.97
N ARG A 423 -23.46 20.11 -7.60
CA ARG A 423 -24.93 19.91 -7.61
C ARG A 423 -25.47 19.81 -9.02
N GLY A 424 -26.46 18.96 -9.19
CA GLY A 424 -27.06 18.68 -10.48
C GLY A 424 -28.48 18.13 -10.34
N LEU A 425 -29.09 17.85 -11.48
CA LEU A 425 -30.38 17.20 -11.57
C LEU A 425 -30.17 15.84 -12.23
N GLN A 426 -30.67 14.79 -11.60
CA GLN A 426 -30.71 13.45 -12.17
C GLN A 426 -32.15 13.16 -12.61
N THR A 427 -32.31 12.83 -13.88
CA THR A 427 -33.59 12.45 -14.48
C THR A 427 -33.57 10.96 -14.71
N THR A 428 -34.57 10.23 -14.24
CA THR A 428 -34.72 8.79 -14.47
C THR A 428 -36.04 8.53 -15.17
N VAL A 429 -35.97 7.78 -16.27
CA VAL A 429 -37.13 7.30 -17.03
C VAL A 429 -37.15 5.78 -16.90
N GLU A 430 -38.29 5.21 -16.54
CA GLU A 430 -38.54 3.76 -16.59
C GLU A 430 -39.67 3.47 -17.57
N ILE A 431 -39.44 2.51 -18.45
CA ILE A 431 -40.40 2.06 -19.45
C ILE A 431 -40.67 0.57 -19.29
N VAL A 432 -41.84 0.13 -19.73
CA VAL A 432 -42.21 -1.28 -19.84
C VAL A 432 -42.58 -1.60 -21.28
N ILE A 433 -42.07 -2.71 -21.80
CA ILE A 433 -42.39 -3.27 -23.12
C ILE A 433 -42.72 -4.75 -22.90
N ALA A 434 -43.90 -5.19 -23.32
CA ALA A 434 -44.37 -6.57 -23.14
C ALA A 434 -44.14 -7.20 -21.74
N GLY A 435 -44.24 -6.37 -20.68
CA GLY A 435 -44.00 -6.80 -19.28
C GLY A 435 -42.53 -6.75 -18.81
N GLU A 436 -41.57 -6.51 -19.69
CA GLU A 436 -40.16 -6.31 -19.35
C GLU A 436 -39.85 -4.84 -19.07
N SER A 437 -39.03 -4.57 -18.05
CA SER A 437 -38.72 -3.21 -17.60
C SER A 437 -37.35 -2.74 -18.08
N PHE A 438 -37.25 -1.47 -18.47
CA PHE A 438 -36.02 -0.81 -18.87
C PHE A 438 -35.89 0.56 -18.21
N SER A 439 -34.67 1.06 -18.05
CA SER A 439 -34.43 2.37 -17.43
C SER A 439 -33.33 3.16 -18.10
N ALA A 440 -33.51 4.46 -18.21
CA ALA A 440 -32.50 5.43 -18.63
C ALA A 440 -32.29 6.48 -17.53
N THR A 441 -31.07 6.98 -17.40
CA THR A 441 -30.74 8.04 -16.44
C THR A 441 -29.91 9.13 -17.09
N GLY A 442 -30.36 10.37 -16.98
CA GLY A 442 -29.67 11.59 -17.39
C GLY A 442 -29.14 12.37 -16.19
N LEU A 443 -28.13 13.18 -16.43
CA LEU A 443 -27.53 14.06 -15.43
C LEU A 443 -27.19 15.41 -16.05
N VAL A 444 -27.75 16.48 -15.48
CA VAL A 444 -27.41 17.87 -15.80
C VAL A 444 -26.71 18.51 -14.61
N VAL A 445 -25.42 18.83 -14.75
CA VAL A 445 -24.65 19.54 -13.72
C VAL A 445 -25.04 21.01 -13.71
N ARG A 446 -25.51 21.50 -12.57
CA ARG A 446 -25.96 22.90 -12.38
C ARG A 446 -24.88 23.76 -11.71
N GLU A 447 -24.23 23.22 -10.69
CA GLU A 447 -23.14 23.87 -9.97
C GLU A 447 -21.93 22.93 -9.93
N ARG A 448 -20.82 23.33 -10.53
CA ARG A 448 -19.59 22.52 -10.57
C ARG A 448 -18.84 22.54 -9.23
N ASN A 449 -18.85 23.69 -8.55
CA ASN A 449 -18.25 23.89 -7.22
C ASN A 449 -16.83 23.29 -7.15
N TYR A 450 -16.56 22.32 -6.27
CA TYR A 450 -15.22 21.74 -6.11
C TYR A 450 -14.57 21.20 -7.40
N LEU A 451 -15.39 20.82 -8.40
CA LEU A 451 -14.90 20.29 -9.69
C LEU A 451 -14.12 21.33 -10.50
N ASP A 452 -14.24 22.63 -10.19
CA ASP A 452 -13.52 23.68 -10.90
C ASP A 452 -12.05 23.80 -10.46
N VAL A 453 -11.71 23.35 -9.25
CA VAL A 453 -10.31 23.30 -8.77
C VAL A 453 -9.71 21.90 -8.84
N TYR A 454 -10.55 20.86 -8.84
CA TYR A 454 -10.14 19.45 -8.78
C TYR A 454 -10.46 18.70 -10.08
N PRO A 455 -9.68 18.91 -11.16
CA PRO A 455 -9.96 18.36 -12.49
C PRO A 455 -9.79 16.83 -12.57
N TYR A 456 -9.27 16.21 -11.51
CA TYR A 456 -9.08 14.77 -11.40
C TYR A 456 -10.41 14.01 -11.20
N ASP A 457 -11.45 14.70 -10.77
CA ASP A 457 -12.80 14.17 -10.67
C ASP A 457 -13.65 14.64 -11.85
N ARG A 458 -14.27 13.68 -12.55
CA ARG A 458 -15.25 13.99 -13.61
C ARG A 458 -16.67 13.77 -13.14
N TRP A 459 -17.55 14.71 -13.47
CA TRP A 459 -18.99 14.55 -13.28
C TRP A 459 -19.67 15.13 -14.51
N THR A 460 -20.07 14.23 -15.38
CA THR A 460 -20.66 14.53 -16.68
C THR A 460 -21.76 13.51 -16.92
N GLY A 461 -22.81 13.94 -17.59
CA GLY A 461 -23.83 13.06 -18.11
C GLY A 461 -24.60 13.80 -19.19
N ASN A 462 -25.61 13.13 -19.70
CA ASN A 462 -26.41 13.66 -20.79
C ASN A 462 -27.75 14.15 -20.27
N HIS A 463 -28.32 15.12 -20.98
CA HIS A 463 -29.74 15.44 -20.83
C HIS A 463 -30.56 14.26 -21.36
N LEU A 464 -31.71 14.00 -20.74
CA LEU A 464 -32.72 13.13 -21.33
C LEU A 464 -33.85 14.03 -21.85
N PRO A 465 -34.43 13.71 -23.01
CA PRO A 465 -35.59 14.44 -23.50
C PRO A 465 -36.78 14.27 -22.54
N ASP A 466 -37.77 15.14 -22.67
CA ASP A 466 -38.96 15.08 -21.83
C ASP A 466 -39.86 13.88 -22.19
N PHE A 467 -40.46 13.29 -21.16
CA PHE A 467 -41.41 12.17 -21.24
C PHE A 467 -42.64 12.46 -20.37
N GLU A 468 -43.79 11.93 -20.76
CA GLU A 468 -45.01 11.98 -19.96
C GLU A 468 -45.31 10.63 -19.30
N LEU A 469 -45.87 10.65 -18.09
CA LEU A 469 -46.26 9.41 -17.42
C LEU A 469 -47.42 8.75 -18.20
N GLY A 470 -47.27 7.48 -18.54
CA GLY A 470 -48.24 6.75 -19.36
C GLY A 470 -48.09 6.99 -20.86
N GLU A 471 -47.13 7.82 -21.28
CA GLU A 471 -46.77 7.99 -22.69
C GLU A 471 -46.42 6.64 -23.33
N ARG A 472 -46.88 6.44 -24.57
CA ARG A 472 -46.59 5.28 -25.39
C ARG A 472 -45.78 5.67 -26.61
N PHE A 473 -44.76 4.89 -26.93
CA PHE A 473 -43.93 5.13 -28.11
C PHE A 473 -43.34 3.83 -28.66
N GLN A 474 -42.95 3.87 -29.94
CA GLN A 474 -42.19 2.80 -30.56
C GLN A 474 -40.69 3.08 -30.44
N PRO A 475 -39.87 2.14 -29.96
CA PRO A 475 -38.42 2.28 -29.98
C PRO A 475 -37.88 2.46 -31.40
N ASP A 476 -36.87 3.30 -31.58
CA ASP A 476 -36.15 3.42 -32.86
C ASP A 476 -35.15 2.27 -33.07
N GLU A 477 -34.64 1.72 -31.97
CA GLU A 477 -33.80 0.53 -31.96
C GLU A 477 -34.29 -0.43 -30.89
N LEU A 478 -34.55 -1.68 -31.28
CA LEU A 478 -34.84 -2.78 -30.38
C LEU A 478 -34.04 -3.99 -30.87
N ALA A 479 -33.09 -4.45 -30.06
CA ALA A 479 -32.19 -5.52 -30.48
C ALA A 479 -31.76 -6.40 -29.31
N LEU A 480 -31.75 -7.72 -29.54
CA LEU A 480 -31.02 -8.65 -28.70
C LEU A 480 -29.52 -8.55 -29.03
N ARG A 481 -28.74 -8.01 -28.10
CA ARG A 481 -27.29 -7.85 -28.27
C ARG A 481 -26.54 -8.91 -27.49
N GLU A 482 -25.48 -9.42 -28.10
CA GLU A 482 -24.52 -10.31 -27.48
C GLU A 482 -23.34 -9.51 -26.93
N GLY A 483 -22.86 -9.90 -25.76
CA GLY A 483 -21.61 -9.48 -25.19
C GLY A 483 -20.86 -10.67 -24.63
N THR A 484 -19.61 -10.44 -24.24
CA THR A 484 -18.79 -11.47 -23.59
C THR A 484 -18.19 -10.89 -22.33
N THR A 485 -18.19 -11.67 -21.24
CA THR A 485 -17.55 -11.23 -20.00
C THR A 485 -16.05 -11.05 -20.21
N THR A 486 -15.47 -10.00 -19.66
CA THR A 486 -14.04 -9.74 -19.75
C THR A 486 -13.32 -10.19 -18.49
N GLN A 487 -12.10 -10.68 -18.67
CA GLN A 487 -11.24 -11.11 -17.56
C GLN A 487 -10.96 -9.95 -16.60
N PRO A 488 -10.74 -10.23 -15.31
CA PRO A 488 -10.33 -9.20 -14.37
C PRO A 488 -8.95 -8.65 -14.73
N ALA A 489 -8.77 -7.33 -14.62
CA ALA A 489 -7.47 -6.70 -14.86
C ALA A 489 -6.45 -7.09 -13.78
N LEU A 490 -5.17 -7.10 -14.15
CA LEU A 490 -4.07 -7.21 -13.19
C LEU A 490 -4.06 -6.02 -12.24
N LEU A 491 -3.40 -6.17 -11.08
CA LEU A 491 -3.31 -5.07 -10.10
C LEU A 491 -2.33 -4.01 -10.57
N THR A 492 -2.71 -2.74 -10.41
CA THR A 492 -1.74 -1.62 -10.38
C THR A 492 -1.18 -1.44 -8.96
N GLU A 493 -0.14 -0.63 -8.77
CA GLU A 493 0.32 -0.26 -7.41
C GLU A 493 -0.80 0.44 -6.61
N ALA A 494 -1.66 1.24 -7.25
CA ALA A 494 -2.79 1.89 -6.57
C ALA A 494 -3.86 0.88 -6.12
N ASP A 495 -4.10 -0.18 -6.89
CA ASP A 495 -5.00 -1.27 -6.50
C ASP A 495 -4.41 -2.05 -5.33
N LEU A 496 -3.11 -2.32 -5.35
CA LEU A 496 -2.42 -3.03 -4.28
C LEU A 496 -2.42 -2.21 -2.97
N VAL A 497 -2.19 -0.89 -3.03
CA VAL A 497 -2.36 0.00 -1.87
C VAL A 497 -3.79 -0.10 -1.30
N SER A 498 -4.79 -0.15 -2.18
CA SER A 498 -6.20 -0.31 -1.79
C SER A 498 -6.47 -1.62 -1.06
N LEU A 499 -5.92 -2.73 -1.57
CA LEU A 499 -6.08 -4.05 -0.99
C LEU A 499 -5.39 -4.15 0.37
N MET A 500 -4.18 -3.59 0.50
CA MET A 500 -3.45 -3.58 1.78
C MET A 500 -4.19 -2.79 2.85
N ASP A 501 -4.63 -1.54 2.57
CA ASP A 501 -5.41 -0.73 3.52
C ASP A 501 -6.74 -1.40 3.88
N LYS A 502 -7.47 -1.95 2.89
CA LYS A 502 -8.73 -2.68 3.14
C LYS A 502 -8.53 -3.88 4.06
N ASN A 503 -7.38 -4.55 3.97
CA ASN A 503 -7.07 -5.72 4.78
C ASN A 503 -6.26 -5.40 6.05
N GLY A 504 -6.02 -4.11 6.34
CA GLY A 504 -5.34 -3.67 7.57
C GLY A 504 -3.92 -4.21 7.71
N ILE A 505 -3.16 -4.23 6.61
CA ILE A 505 -1.73 -4.52 6.63
C ILE A 505 -0.93 -3.36 6.02
N GLY A 506 0.28 -3.12 6.51
CA GLY A 506 1.08 -1.98 6.10
C GLY A 506 0.63 -0.66 6.74
N THR A 507 0.01 -0.70 7.93
CA THR A 507 -0.37 0.51 8.68
C THR A 507 0.84 1.40 9.00
N ASP A 508 0.61 2.59 9.54
CA ASP A 508 1.66 3.58 9.84
C ASP A 508 2.47 4.00 8.59
N ALA A 509 1.79 4.14 7.45
CA ALA A 509 2.38 4.56 6.18
C ALA A 509 3.49 3.63 5.62
N THR A 510 3.46 2.34 5.95
CA THR A 510 4.47 1.35 5.50
C THR A 510 4.11 0.60 4.20
N ILE A 511 2.87 0.75 3.69
CA ILE A 511 2.40 0.13 2.42
C ILE A 511 3.42 0.30 1.27
N ALA A 512 3.87 1.53 1.00
CA ALA A 512 4.78 1.82 -0.11
C ALA A 512 6.10 1.03 -0.02
N GLU A 513 6.60 0.80 1.19
CA GLU A 513 7.84 0.07 1.43
C GLU A 513 7.68 -1.41 1.12
N HIS A 514 6.57 -2.02 1.53
CA HIS A 514 6.28 -3.43 1.26
C HIS A 514 6.05 -3.72 -0.22
N ILE A 515 5.34 -2.83 -0.94
CA ILE A 515 5.17 -2.92 -2.40
C ILE A 515 6.51 -2.79 -3.10
N ALA A 516 7.33 -1.80 -2.73
CA ALA A 516 8.67 -1.66 -3.29
C ALA A 516 9.53 -2.91 -3.04
N LYS A 517 9.36 -3.56 -1.87
CA LYS A 517 10.15 -4.73 -1.50
C LYS A 517 9.86 -5.98 -2.32
N ILE A 518 8.59 -6.28 -2.61
CA ILE A 518 8.25 -7.43 -3.48
C ILE A 518 8.76 -7.25 -4.91
N ILE A 519 8.86 -6.00 -5.38
CA ILE A 519 9.42 -5.66 -6.69
C ILE A 519 10.96 -5.77 -6.67
N GLU A 520 11.62 -5.18 -5.66
CA GLU A 520 13.07 -5.27 -5.45
C GLU A 520 13.57 -6.73 -5.37
N ARG A 521 12.75 -7.62 -4.79
CA ARG A 521 13.04 -9.05 -4.65
C ARG A 521 12.68 -9.90 -5.88
N GLU A 522 12.28 -9.28 -6.99
CA GLU A 522 11.91 -9.96 -8.23
C GLU A 522 10.75 -10.98 -8.07
N TYR A 523 9.91 -10.81 -7.04
CA TYR A 523 8.68 -11.61 -6.90
C TYR A 523 7.55 -11.09 -7.77
N VAL A 524 7.60 -9.79 -8.10
CA VAL A 524 6.65 -9.11 -8.96
C VAL A 524 7.42 -8.20 -9.91
N PHE A 525 7.02 -8.19 -11.17
CA PHE A 525 7.52 -7.29 -12.20
C PHE A 525 6.45 -6.28 -12.60
N LYS A 526 6.90 -5.14 -13.11
CA LYS A 526 6.03 -4.16 -13.74
C LYS A 526 5.91 -4.45 -15.22
N GLN A 527 4.69 -4.55 -15.72
CA GLN A 527 4.39 -4.68 -17.14
C GLN A 527 3.54 -3.50 -17.59
N ARG A 528 3.95 -2.82 -18.66
CA ARG A 528 3.20 -1.68 -19.20
C ARG A 528 2.29 -2.14 -20.33
N GLU A 529 1.01 -1.79 -20.24
CA GLU A 529 0.00 -2.05 -21.25
C GLU A 529 -0.94 -0.84 -21.34
N GLY A 530 -1.16 -0.30 -22.55
CA GLY A 530 -2.06 0.85 -22.75
C GLY A 530 -1.68 2.13 -21.97
N GLY A 531 -0.41 2.27 -21.58
CA GLY A 531 0.06 3.39 -20.74
C GLY A 531 -0.21 3.23 -19.24
N ILE A 532 -0.70 2.06 -18.82
CA ILE A 532 -0.91 1.66 -17.42
C ILE A 532 0.18 0.65 -17.05
N GLU A 533 0.70 0.75 -15.83
CA GLU A 533 1.67 -0.23 -15.30
C GLU A 533 0.97 -1.20 -14.35
N TYR A 534 0.97 -2.47 -14.74
CA TYR A 534 0.43 -3.58 -13.99
C TYR A 534 1.53 -4.35 -13.28
N LEU A 535 1.16 -5.00 -12.18
CA LEU A 535 1.98 -5.89 -11.38
C LEU A 535 1.73 -7.34 -11.81
N VAL A 536 2.79 -7.99 -12.27
CA VAL A 536 2.76 -9.39 -12.73
C VAL A 536 3.67 -10.23 -11.84
N PRO A 537 3.18 -11.32 -11.23
CA PRO A 537 4.02 -12.14 -10.38
C PRO A 537 5.04 -12.94 -11.22
N SER A 538 6.23 -13.15 -10.69
CA SER A 538 7.23 -14.02 -11.30
C SER A 538 6.90 -15.50 -11.07
N THR A 539 7.49 -16.41 -11.85
CA THR A 539 7.34 -17.86 -11.63
C THR A 539 7.74 -18.26 -10.21
N LEU A 540 8.78 -17.64 -9.65
CA LEU A 540 9.20 -17.83 -8.26
C LEU A 540 8.13 -17.30 -7.29
N GLY A 541 7.59 -16.11 -7.53
CA GLY A 541 6.53 -15.53 -6.69
C GLY A 541 5.27 -16.40 -6.65
N ILE A 542 4.80 -16.88 -7.81
CA ILE A 542 3.67 -17.81 -7.93
C ILE A 542 3.99 -19.12 -7.19
N GLY A 543 5.16 -19.72 -7.46
CA GLY A 543 5.57 -20.98 -6.85
C GLY A 543 5.62 -20.93 -5.33
N LEU A 544 6.13 -19.84 -4.76
CA LEU A 544 6.15 -19.63 -3.31
C LEU A 544 4.74 -19.53 -2.73
N VAL A 545 3.88 -18.68 -3.28
CA VAL A 545 2.50 -18.52 -2.77
C VAL A 545 1.74 -19.84 -2.84
N LYS A 546 1.78 -20.53 -3.99
CA LYS A 546 1.14 -21.84 -4.16
C LYS A 546 1.66 -22.89 -3.19
N ALA A 547 2.98 -22.94 -2.95
CA ALA A 547 3.59 -23.91 -2.05
C ALA A 547 3.18 -23.69 -0.59
N TYR A 548 3.01 -22.44 -0.14
CA TYR A 548 2.52 -22.16 1.21
C TYR A 548 1.00 -22.35 1.32
N ASP A 549 0.23 -22.03 0.28
CA ASP A 549 -1.22 -22.25 0.27
C ASP A 549 -1.59 -23.74 0.21
N SER A 550 -0.79 -24.58 -0.45
CA SER A 550 -1.00 -26.03 -0.47
C SER A 550 -0.83 -26.68 0.90
N VAL A 551 -0.23 -25.99 1.88
CA VAL A 551 -0.14 -26.45 3.27
C VAL A 551 -1.53 -26.40 3.96
N GLY A 552 -2.48 -25.63 3.43
CA GLY A 552 -3.86 -25.60 3.94
C GLY A 552 -3.98 -25.09 5.38
N LEU A 553 -3.10 -24.16 5.79
CA LEU A 553 -3.15 -23.58 7.13
C LEU A 553 -4.29 -22.57 7.26
N GLU A 554 -5.06 -22.64 8.35
CA GLU A 554 -6.05 -21.60 8.70
C GLU A 554 -5.38 -20.22 8.81
N ASN A 555 -4.19 -20.17 9.43
CA ASN A 555 -3.31 -19.01 9.48
C ASN A 555 -2.28 -19.05 8.34
N SER A 556 -2.75 -19.02 7.08
CA SER A 556 -1.87 -18.99 5.92
C SER A 556 -0.98 -17.75 5.92
N LEU A 557 0.31 -17.95 5.61
CA LEU A 557 1.29 -16.86 5.50
C LEU A 557 1.04 -15.96 4.29
N THR A 558 0.33 -16.44 3.27
CA THR A 558 0.00 -15.69 2.04
C THR A 558 -1.21 -14.78 2.24
N LYS A 559 -2.01 -15.03 3.29
CA LYS A 559 -3.22 -14.27 3.59
C LYS A 559 -2.92 -13.21 4.66
N PRO A 560 -3.61 -12.05 4.64
CA PRO A 560 -3.23 -10.91 5.47
C PRO A 560 -3.58 -11.06 6.97
N HIS A 561 -4.25 -12.14 7.38
CA HIS A 561 -4.86 -12.26 8.70
C HIS A 561 -3.86 -12.17 9.86
N LEU A 562 -2.79 -12.96 9.82
CA LEU A 562 -1.78 -13.00 10.88
C LEU A 562 -1.03 -11.66 10.99
N ARG A 563 -0.74 -11.03 9.85
CA ARG A 563 -0.10 -9.70 9.83
C ARG A 563 -1.04 -8.62 10.37
N ARG A 564 -2.31 -8.60 9.96
CA ARG A 564 -3.31 -7.65 10.48
C ARG A 564 -3.45 -7.78 11.99
N LEU A 565 -3.51 -9.01 12.50
CA LEU A 565 -3.60 -9.25 13.94
C LEU A 565 -2.36 -8.72 14.68
N THR A 566 -1.17 -8.90 14.10
CA THR A 566 0.07 -8.31 14.62
C THR A 566 -0.02 -6.78 14.66
N GLU A 567 -0.43 -6.12 13.57
CA GLU A 567 -0.57 -4.66 13.53
C GLU A 567 -1.59 -4.12 14.54
N GLN A 568 -2.72 -4.82 14.74
CA GLN A 568 -3.68 -4.50 15.79
C GLN A 568 -3.08 -4.61 17.20
N ARG A 569 -2.26 -5.63 17.46
CA ARG A 569 -1.57 -5.79 18.75
C ARG A 569 -0.52 -4.71 18.98
N LEU A 570 0.15 -4.22 17.93
CA LEU A 570 1.07 -3.08 18.04
C LEU A 570 0.32 -1.81 18.50
N VAL A 571 -0.89 -1.57 18.01
CA VAL A 571 -1.75 -0.48 18.51
C VAL A 571 -2.08 -0.65 19.99
N GLN A 572 -2.36 -1.89 20.43
CA GLN A 572 -2.62 -2.19 21.84
C GLN A 572 -1.42 -1.89 22.76
N ILE A 573 -0.18 -1.94 22.25
CA ILE A 573 1.01 -1.47 23.00
C ILE A 573 0.93 0.05 23.18
N CYS A 574 0.66 0.79 22.11
CA CYS A 574 0.52 2.26 22.16
C CYS A 574 -0.58 2.69 23.15
N GLU A 575 -1.71 1.99 23.17
CA GLU A 575 -2.82 2.25 24.10
C GLU A 575 -2.51 1.82 25.55
N GLY A 576 -1.47 1.01 25.76
CA GLY A 576 -1.11 0.43 27.06
C GLY A 576 -1.99 -0.72 27.50
N VAL A 577 -2.71 -1.36 26.56
CA VAL A 577 -3.55 -2.54 26.78
C VAL A 577 -2.69 -3.81 26.86
N LYS A 578 -1.60 -3.88 26.10
CA LYS A 578 -0.63 -4.99 26.13
C LYS A 578 0.80 -4.51 26.33
N THR A 579 1.65 -5.36 26.91
CA THR A 579 3.08 -5.09 26.96
C THR A 579 3.78 -5.51 25.67
N LYS A 580 4.96 -4.93 25.41
CA LYS A 580 5.84 -5.32 24.30
C LYS A 580 6.11 -6.83 24.30
N ASN A 581 6.47 -7.37 25.45
CA ASN A 581 6.90 -8.77 25.57
C ASN A 581 5.74 -9.73 25.30
N ASP A 582 4.53 -9.44 25.80
CA ASP A 582 3.36 -10.28 25.56
C ASP A 582 3.02 -10.34 24.07
N VAL A 583 3.06 -9.20 23.38
CA VAL A 583 2.79 -9.14 21.93
C VAL A 583 3.84 -9.90 21.14
N VAL A 584 5.13 -9.71 21.47
CA VAL A 584 6.22 -10.41 20.78
C VAL A 584 6.09 -11.92 20.97
N GLN A 585 5.95 -12.40 22.22
CA GLN A 585 5.86 -13.83 22.50
C GLN A 585 4.62 -14.47 21.84
N GLN A 586 3.44 -13.87 22.03
CA GLN A 586 2.20 -14.38 21.44
C GLN A 586 2.29 -14.50 19.91
N THR A 587 2.84 -13.48 19.24
CA THR A 587 2.99 -13.52 17.78
C THR A 587 4.06 -14.54 17.35
N LEU A 588 5.17 -14.67 18.08
CA LEU A 588 6.20 -15.67 17.76
C LEU A 588 5.66 -17.10 17.93
N ASP A 589 4.82 -17.37 18.92
CA ASP A 589 4.18 -18.67 19.11
C ASP A 589 3.29 -19.05 17.91
N GLU A 590 2.53 -18.09 17.37
CA GLU A 590 1.70 -18.29 16.17
C GLU A 590 2.55 -18.62 14.95
N TYR A 591 3.65 -17.89 14.74
CA TYR A 591 4.58 -18.18 13.63
C TYR A 591 5.35 -19.49 13.84
N ARG A 592 5.61 -19.90 15.08
CA ARG A 592 6.23 -21.19 15.42
C ARG A 592 5.30 -22.35 15.06
N ASP A 593 4.01 -22.26 15.39
CA ASP A 593 3.00 -23.25 14.99
C ASP A 593 2.90 -23.36 13.46
N VAL A 594 2.89 -22.22 12.77
CA VAL A 594 2.92 -22.21 11.30
C VAL A 594 4.15 -22.93 10.75
N LEU A 595 5.35 -22.60 11.24
CA LEU A 595 6.58 -23.27 10.78
C LEU A 595 6.54 -24.78 11.04
N PHE A 596 6.10 -25.19 12.23
CA PHE A 596 6.00 -26.59 12.62
C PHE A 596 5.09 -27.36 11.66
N ARG A 597 3.89 -26.84 11.38
CA ARG A 597 2.94 -27.47 10.46
C ARG A 597 3.44 -27.48 9.02
N THR A 598 4.06 -26.40 8.56
CA THR A 598 4.69 -26.35 7.22
C THR A 598 5.75 -27.43 7.08
N ARG A 599 6.66 -27.58 8.06
CA ARG A 599 7.68 -28.64 8.05
C ARG A 599 7.06 -30.04 8.08
N GLN A 600 6.04 -30.27 8.91
CA GLN A 600 5.36 -31.57 9.02
C GLN A 600 4.73 -31.98 7.69
N GLN A 601 4.02 -31.07 7.03
CA GLN A 601 3.38 -31.39 5.75
C GLN A 601 4.37 -31.49 4.60
N MET A 602 5.45 -30.70 4.59
CA MET A 602 6.54 -30.90 3.63
C MET A 602 7.17 -32.29 3.79
N ALA A 603 7.38 -32.75 5.03
CA ALA A 603 7.87 -34.10 5.30
C ALA A 603 6.86 -35.17 4.85
N ALA A 604 5.57 -34.99 5.12
CA ALA A 604 4.51 -35.90 4.68
C ALA A 604 4.38 -35.97 3.14
N PHE A 605 4.53 -34.84 2.44
CA PHE A 605 4.53 -34.79 0.97
C PHE A 605 5.74 -35.52 0.37
N VAL A 606 6.93 -35.33 0.95
CA VAL A 606 8.15 -36.04 0.53
C VAL A 606 8.02 -37.53 0.83
N ALA A 607 7.52 -37.90 2.00
CA ALA A 607 7.30 -39.30 2.38
C ALA A 607 6.23 -39.98 1.51
N GLY A 608 5.13 -39.30 1.18
CA GLY A 608 4.08 -39.80 0.29
C GLY A 608 4.56 -39.99 -1.15
N LYS A 609 5.42 -39.09 -1.66
CA LYS A 609 6.07 -39.30 -2.97
C LYS A 609 7.12 -40.41 -2.95
N ALA A 610 7.85 -40.60 -1.85
CA ALA A 610 8.79 -41.70 -1.68
C ALA A 610 8.06 -43.05 -1.55
N ALA A 611 6.94 -43.09 -0.84
CA ALA A 611 6.08 -44.28 -0.72
C ALA A 611 5.41 -44.62 -2.07
N GLY A 612 4.88 -43.63 -2.80
CA GLY A 612 4.33 -43.86 -4.14
C GLY A 612 5.39 -44.26 -5.18
N ALA A 613 6.64 -43.85 -5.01
CA ALA A 613 7.76 -44.32 -5.83
C ALA A 613 8.21 -45.74 -5.45
N ALA A 614 8.08 -46.14 -4.17
CA ALA A 614 8.37 -47.48 -3.68
C ALA A 614 7.26 -48.48 -4.07
N GLU A 615 5.98 -48.11 -3.95
CA GLU A 615 4.83 -48.90 -4.42
C GLU A 615 4.84 -49.03 -5.96
N GLY A 616 5.25 -47.97 -6.68
CA GLY A 616 5.47 -48.03 -8.12
C GLY A 616 6.69 -48.89 -8.54
N GLN A 617 7.62 -49.15 -7.63
CA GLN A 617 8.71 -50.11 -7.83
C GLN A 617 8.30 -51.54 -7.43
N GLU A 618 7.48 -51.74 -6.39
CA GLU A 618 6.95 -53.06 -6.03
C GLU A 618 5.95 -53.58 -7.06
N GLY A 619 5.06 -52.74 -7.60
CA GLY A 619 4.16 -53.12 -8.69
C GLY A 619 4.87 -53.44 -10.01
N ALA A 620 6.00 -52.77 -10.28
CA ALA A 620 6.85 -53.07 -11.44
C ALA A 620 7.70 -54.34 -11.25
N VAL A 621 7.90 -54.79 -10.00
CA VAL A 621 8.58 -56.06 -9.68
C VAL A 621 7.58 -57.22 -9.71
N GLU A 622 6.32 -57.03 -9.30
CA GLU A 622 5.26 -58.04 -9.48
C GLU A 622 4.93 -58.27 -10.96
N GLU A 623 4.83 -57.22 -11.79
CA GLU A 623 4.62 -57.38 -13.25
C GLU A 623 5.82 -58.00 -13.98
N ALA A 624 7.06 -57.80 -13.48
CA ALA A 624 8.26 -58.41 -14.06
C ALA A 624 8.41 -59.89 -13.71
N VAL A 625 7.95 -60.32 -12.52
CA VAL A 625 7.97 -61.75 -12.13
C VAL A 625 6.90 -62.56 -12.86
N GLU A 626 5.73 -61.97 -13.17
CA GLU A 626 4.72 -62.63 -14.01
C GLU A 626 5.12 -62.73 -15.49
N GLN A 627 5.97 -61.83 -16.01
CA GLN A 627 6.44 -61.90 -17.41
C GLN A 627 7.60 -62.89 -17.61
N ASP A 628 8.51 -63.05 -16.65
CA ASP A 628 9.61 -64.02 -16.74
C ASP A 628 9.12 -65.49 -16.66
N GLU A 629 8.04 -65.79 -15.91
CA GLU A 629 7.45 -67.15 -15.89
C GLU A 629 6.72 -67.51 -17.20
N VAL A 630 6.28 -66.52 -17.99
CA VAL A 630 5.59 -66.74 -19.27
C VAL A 630 6.58 -66.89 -20.43
N ASP A 631 7.71 -66.17 -20.40
CA ASP A 631 8.74 -66.24 -21.45
C ASP A 631 9.68 -67.46 -21.32
N GLU A 632 9.90 -68.00 -20.10
CA GLU A 632 10.66 -69.25 -19.92
C GLU A 632 9.89 -70.48 -20.45
N ALA A 633 8.55 -70.42 -20.50
CA ALA A 633 7.70 -71.44 -21.10
C ALA A 633 7.69 -71.38 -22.65
N ALA A 634 7.86 -70.19 -23.24
CA ALA A 634 7.84 -70.00 -24.69
C ALA A 634 9.20 -70.30 -25.37
N GLY A 635 10.32 -70.14 -24.65
CA GLY A 635 11.67 -70.35 -25.15
C GLY A 635 12.08 -71.80 -25.45
N ARG A 636 11.35 -72.81 -24.94
CA ARG A 636 11.63 -74.23 -25.21
C ARG A 636 10.97 -74.79 -26.48
N ALA A 637 10.16 -74.01 -27.20
CA ALA A 637 9.36 -74.52 -28.32
C ALA A 637 9.87 -74.16 -29.74
N ARG A 638 10.99 -73.44 -29.90
CA ARG A 638 11.48 -73.05 -31.23
C ARG A 638 12.98 -73.26 -31.41
N THR A 639 13.38 -74.53 -31.52
CA THR A 639 14.65 -74.92 -32.14
C THR A 639 14.44 -76.13 -33.04
N THR A 640 13.75 -75.96 -34.17
CA THR A 640 13.92 -76.86 -35.33
C THR A 640 13.41 -76.20 -36.62
N ALA A 641 14.20 -76.32 -37.70
CA ALA A 641 13.94 -75.91 -39.09
C ALA A 641 14.12 -74.40 -39.38
N MET A 642 14.80 -73.96 -40.45
CA MET A 642 15.29 -74.64 -41.65
C MET A 642 16.23 -73.69 -42.42
N THR A 643 17.26 -74.26 -43.02
CA THR A 643 18.14 -73.67 -44.05
C THR A 643 17.57 -73.97 -45.44
N THR A 644 17.58 -73.01 -46.39
CA THR A 644 18.20 -73.09 -47.75
C THR A 644 17.54 -72.18 -48.84
N THR A 645 18.42 -71.40 -49.52
CA THR A 645 18.49 -71.00 -50.97
C THR A 645 17.47 -70.06 -51.67
N ARG A 646 17.94 -68.83 -52.01
CA ARG A 646 18.22 -68.15 -53.34
C ARG A 646 17.41 -68.54 -54.62
N PRO A 647 17.43 -67.78 -55.77
CA PRO A 647 18.14 -66.52 -56.16
C PRO A 647 17.27 -65.46 -56.95
N ALA A 648 17.59 -64.15 -56.97
CA ALA A 648 18.36 -63.31 -57.95
C ALA A 648 17.55 -62.55 -59.05
N VAL A 649 18.13 -61.40 -59.44
CA VAL A 649 18.14 -60.70 -60.76
C VAL A 649 17.49 -59.29 -60.82
N GLU A 650 18.38 -58.28 -60.98
CA GLU A 650 18.38 -57.10 -61.90
C GLU A 650 17.24 -56.06 -61.85
N ASP A 651 17.40 -54.79 -62.27
CA ASP A 651 18.54 -53.89 -62.53
C ASP A 651 17.96 -52.47 -62.81
N GLU A 652 18.78 -51.46 -62.57
CA GLU A 652 18.86 -50.10 -63.17
C GLU A 652 17.66 -49.13 -63.32
N GLY A 653 17.95 -47.83 -63.05
CA GLY A 653 17.26 -46.70 -63.69
C GLY A 653 17.25 -45.37 -62.91
N ALA A 654 18.10 -44.42 -63.31
CA ALA A 654 18.33 -43.11 -62.68
C ALA A 654 17.50 -41.94 -63.27
N GLY A 655 17.40 -40.83 -62.52
CA GLY A 655 16.97 -39.48 -62.95
C GLY A 655 15.47 -39.24 -62.83
N VAL A 656 14.95 -38.18 -62.18
CA VAL A 656 15.39 -36.78 -62.05
C VAL A 656 15.18 -36.26 -60.63
#